data_AF-A0A5N6PMK4-F1
#
_entry.id   AF-A0A5N6PMK4-F1
#
_cell.length_a   1.000
_cell.length_b   1.000
_cell.length_c   1.000
_cell.angle_alpha   90.00
_cell.angle_beta   90.00
_cell.angle_gamma   90.00
#
_symmetry.space_group_name_H-M   'P 1'
#
loop_
_entity.id
_entity.type
_entity.pdbx_description
1 polymer ?
#
loop_
_entity_poly.entity_id
_entity_poly.type
_entity_poly.pdbx_seq_one_letter_code
_entity_poly.pdbx_strand_id
1 'polypeptide(L)'
;MLGWAQGIYIEDERKALLEIKASLLEVSNFYTVENLLPTWVDHGKYCDWERIKCNTTSGFVTDLSLGDMFSMEKDMEDFYVFHSSHELIWPLNASLFLNFKELRRLDLSLNFIGNTFVSSGLERLSELKKLENLNLGYNFIETNIFPSLSELTSLKILNLSYVNGYNMNSPTYDISEFRIPENLEVLDLTENGCYGTLQMQGNRFTQIQGLDYVQTFSPVVKASTICIVLSLTVLNKWKFHQLDVKNAFLNGDLNEIVFMEQPPWFVSYHYPDLVCKLSKAFYGSGSQETSKLIRLKSLNLVRNHFNESFITALTTFTSLKTLNLGFNSLSGPFPSQEISELTNLEMLDLSYNRLNVTPSNQDCKSLMRLERLESVSLAVNNFNKSIISCLSFLPSLNILDLSDSYNLGRTLFPMQGIELKTLDMSSSGLRSLPLNEVPNLPYLEVLILSRNNLNGTLPMEALASFHHLKSLDLSYNKFVGSIPSTIKSLSSLQVVSFTHNALNGSLFNDGFCDLKNLHELDLSDNMFDGNLPQCFSGLSSLKFFDISLNQFTGIIPPSLIVNLTSLEYVDFSFNKFEGSFLFSLFSNHKKLQFFRFESGSEKIEVETEEPIGWIPMFQLKYLVLSNCIKKRPNGSVVPSFLLHQHKLLLLDVSHNSLEGQVPNWLLKNNKNLGVLKLKDNSFRGVIHMRYKSNIKWLDMSGNHITGTIPENLQSFIPLITYLNFSSNELKGVIPTSMFDLTKLWILDLSNNKLSGEVPKGLFTNLSRAEIIKLSNNTLYGNVLSRNLSLDSLETLQLDNNCFTGNIGINTSVNSRYLRVLDISENHFTGRIPSWMSNMCSDSYYSDGCELLARNNHLDGPFPCGKTSFEFLDISQNSFYGPIPSCINLEFTKHLHLGSNRFIGFVPNAFQNLTNVLTLDISHNYLSGRIPEFLGELPNLRILLLGKNNFIGSIPEKLCQLNNASLIDISNNFLTGLIPRCLNNITGPKQLAFIQNNIGVYGPDFFWNDIALQYHIGDIFSLPPYFEQFETRDEIQFTTKNNPLSYKGNILDYMSGLDLSSNKLTGEIPWELGMLTHILALNLSHNKLSGPIPVSFSNLSQIESLDLSSNSLSGKVPSELLQLTKLEVFDLSYNNLSGRLPERKAQFGTFGKESYEGNPLLCGTPLENNCTTTTQVIKPSTRKDTEKSYDIDKESFYGSSCTTWFMFMLGFVAILYINPYWRRRWLEFVEECMYTCYYFLYDFVKYVKGLILIIFHS
;
A
#
# COMPACT_ATOMS: atom_id res chain seq x y z
N MET A 1 69.90 6.54 -14.04
CA MET A 1 68.96 7.68 -14.18
C MET A 1 67.51 7.25 -14.38
N LEU A 2 67.19 6.21 -15.18
CA LEU A 2 65.81 5.73 -15.40
C LEU A 2 65.05 5.30 -14.13
N GLY A 3 65.69 4.63 -13.17
CA GLY A 3 65.03 4.21 -11.91
C GLY A 3 64.72 5.33 -10.91
N TRP A 4 65.41 6.47 -10.99
CA TRP A 4 65.15 7.63 -10.09
C TRP A 4 63.98 8.47 -10.61
N ALA A 5 63.84 8.62 -11.93
CA ALA A 5 62.68 9.28 -12.53
C ALA A 5 61.39 8.47 -12.31
N GLN A 6 61.44 7.14 -12.45
CA GLN A 6 60.30 6.26 -12.22
C GLN A 6 59.78 6.32 -10.77
N GLY A 7 60.68 6.46 -9.78
CA GLY A 7 60.29 6.65 -8.38
C GLY A 7 59.57 7.97 -8.10
N ILE A 8 59.92 9.06 -8.79
CA ILE A 8 59.26 10.38 -8.64
C ILE A 8 57.82 10.32 -9.18
N TYR A 9 57.61 9.76 -10.38
CA TYR A 9 56.26 9.67 -10.97
C TYR A 9 55.33 8.72 -10.21
N ILE A 10 55.86 7.67 -9.57
CA ILE A 10 55.09 6.76 -8.71
C ILE A 10 54.60 7.48 -7.45
N GLU A 11 55.41 8.41 -6.90
CA GLU A 11 55.00 9.25 -5.77
C GLU A 11 53.93 10.28 -6.17
N ASP A 12 53.98 10.81 -7.39
CA ASP A 12 52.94 11.72 -7.90
C ASP A 12 51.57 11.00 -8.04
N GLU A 13 51.53 9.76 -8.56
CA GLU A 13 50.30 8.95 -8.61
C GLU A 13 49.77 8.66 -7.19
N ARG A 14 50.65 8.32 -6.25
CA ARG A 14 50.27 8.08 -4.85
C ARG A 14 49.68 9.33 -4.21
N LYS A 15 50.29 10.49 -4.42
CA LYS A 15 49.79 11.77 -3.91
C LYS A 15 48.40 12.09 -4.47
N ALA A 16 48.20 11.90 -5.77
CA ALA A 16 46.90 12.10 -6.41
C ALA A 16 45.82 11.17 -5.83
N LEU A 17 46.13 9.89 -5.56
CA LEU A 17 45.20 8.96 -4.92
C LEU A 17 44.81 9.43 -3.49
N LEU A 18 45.79 9.89 -2.70
CA LEU A 18 45.51 10.39 -1.36
C LEU A 18 44.70 11.69 -1.37
N GLU A 19 44.91 12.57 -2.36
CA GLU A 19 44.08 13.77 -2.57
C GLU A 19 42.64 13.42 -2.97
N ILE A 20 42.44 12.40 -3.81
CA ILE A 20 41.10 11.86 -4.12
C ILE A 20 40.43 11.36 -2.84
N LYS A 21 41.13 10.59 -2.00
CA LYS A 21 40.62 10.12 -0.71
C LYS A 21 40.28 11.29 0.23
N ALA A 22 41.09 12.34 0.26
CA ALA A 22 40.81 13.53 1.06
C ALA A 22 39.51 14.22 0.60
N SER A 23 39.31 14.38 -0.72
CA SER A 23 38.07 14.98 -1.27
C SER A 23 36.82 14.15 -0.95
N LEU A 24 36.93 12.83 -0.86
CA LEU A 24 35.85 11.94 -0.41
C LEU A 24 35.53 12.15 1.06
N LEU A 25 36.55 12.31 1.90
CA LEU A 25 36.38 12.51 3.34
C LEU A 25 35.68 13.84 3.67
N GLU A 26 35.88 14.88 2.85
CA GLU A 26 35.19 16.17 3.00
C GLU A 26 33.66 16.05 2.89
N VAL A 27 33.17 15.23 1.95
CA VAL A 27 31.75 14.92 1.77
C VAL A 27 31.24 13.97 2.86
N SER A 28 32.11 13.08 3.33
CA SER A 28 31.78 12.08 4.35
C SER A 28 31.52 12.66 5.74
N ASN A 29 31.82 13.94 6.02
CA ASN A 29 31.50 14.54 7.33
C ASN A 29 29.99 14.57 7.65
N PHE A 30 29.11 14.33 6.66
CA PHE A 30 27.66 14.16 6.83
C PHE A 30 27.24 12.68 7.05
N TYR A 31 28.17 11.73 6.92
CA TYR A 31 27.93 10.30 7.02
C TYR A 31 28.92 9.66 8.01
N THR A 32 28.46 8.85 8.97
CA THR A 32 29.38 8.14 9.87
C THR A 32 30.11 7.01 9.12
N VAL A 33 31.17 7.32 8.37
CA VAL A 33 31.96 6.35 7.59
C VAL A 33 33.42 6.38 8.05
N GLU A 34 33.69 5.83 9.24
CA GLU A 34 35.07 5.72 9.76
C GLU A 34 35.98 4.76 8.97
N ASN A 35 35.53 4.19 7.84
CA ASN A 35 36.26 3.16 7.09
C ASN A 35 36.17 3.30 5.55
N LEU A 36 36.04 4.51 4.99
CA LEU A 36 36.06 4.68 3.54
C LEU A 36 37.50 4.50 2.98
N LEU A 37 37.68 3.59 2.01
CA LEU A 37 38.98 3.23 1.41
C LEU A 37 40.05 2.87 2.48
N PRO A 38 39.82 1.84 3.32
CA PRO A 38 40.67 1.57 4.49
C PRO A 38 42.09 1.13 4.09
N THR A 39 42.26 0.55 2.90
CA THR A 39 43.58 0.13 2.41
C THR A 39 44.41 1.29 1.85
N TRP A 40 43.80 2.46 1.59
CA TRP A 40 44.49 3.63 1.03
C TRP A 40 45.21 4.39 2.14
N VAL A 41 46.45 4.01 2.41
CA VAL A 41 47.26 4.50 3.54
C VAL A 41 48.55 5.17 3.06
N ASP A 42 49.18 5.99 3.90
CA ASP A 42 50.39 6.73 3.49
C ASP A 42 51.62 5.86 3.23
N HIS A 43 51.56 4.55 3.50
CA HIS A 43 52.69 3.63 3.42
C HIS A 43 52.28 2.27 2.81
N GLY A 44 53.15 1.69 1.98
CA GLY A 44 52.86 0.45 1.24
C GLY A 44 52.70 0.67 -0.25
N LYS A 45 52.55 -0.40 -1.03
CA LYS A 45 52.36 -0.31 -2.49
C LYS A 45 50.88 -0.05 -2.79
N TYR A 46 50.57 1.08 -3.44
CA TYR A 46 49.18 1.41 -3.80
C TYR A 46 48.54 0.43 -4.80
N CYS A 47 49.35 -0.36 -5.50
CA CYS A 47 48.86 -1.43 -6.35
C CYS A 47 48.20 -2.58 -5.57
N ASP A 48 48.42 -2.67 -4.26
CA ASP A 48 47.76 -3.63 -3.37
C ASP A 48 46.47 -3.04 -2.76
N TRP A 49 46.14 -1.77 -3.04
CA TRP A 49 44.94 -1.13 -2.51
C TRP A 49 43.69 -1.60 -3.26
N GLU A 50 42.56 -1.62 -2.55
CA GLU A 50 41.29 -1.90 -3.18
C GLU A 50 40.99 -0.90 -4.31
N ARG A 51 40.27 -1.37 -5.34
CA ARG A 51 39.79 -0.56 -6.48
C ARG A 51 40.87 0.01 -7.41
N ILE A 52 42.14 -0.36 -7.23
CA ILE A 52 43.27 0.02 -8.09
C ILE A 52 43.83 -1.22 -8.79
N LYS A 53 44.17 -1.09 -10.09
CA LYS A 53 45.06 -2.04 -10.77
C LYS A 53 46.22 -1.32 -11.42
N CYS A 54 47.39 -1.93 -11.35
CA CYS A 54 48.61 -1.42 -11.94
C CYS A 54 49.15 -2.32 -13.05
N ASN A 55 49.99 -1.75 -13.90
CA ASN A 55 50.79 -2.52 -14.84
C ASN A 55 51.83 -3.36 -14.09
N THR A 56 51.85 -4.67 -14.36
CA THR A 56 52.71 -5.65 -13.68
C THR A 56 54.22 -5.41 -13.87
N THR A 57 54.61 -4.66 -14.91
CA THR A 57 56.01 -4.40 -15.27
C THR A 57 56.47 -3.01 -14.84
N SER A 58 55.62 -1.98 -14.98
CA SER A 58 56.01 -0.59 -14.71
C SER A 58 55.55 -0.06 -13.35
N GLY A 59 54.54 -0.69 -12.72
CA GLY A 59 54.00 -0.29 -11.42
C GLY A 59 53.00 0.88 -11.44
N PHE A 60 52.77 1.51 -12.59
CA PHE A 60 51.81 2.63 -12.73
C PHE A 60 50.36 2.14 -12.79
N VAL A 61 49.43 2.99 -12.33
CA VAL A 61 47.98 2.71 -12.34
C VAL A 61 47.45 2.62 -13.78
N THR A 62 46.75 1.54 -14.09
CA THR A 62 46.06 1.32 -15.38
C THR A 62 44.55 1.35 -15.24
N ASP A 63 44.00 1.01 -14.08
CA ASP A 63 42.57 0.96 -13.82
C ASP A 63 42.26 1.55 -12.45
N LEU A 64 41.33 2.50 -12.43
CA LEU A 64 40.87 3.16 -11.22
C LEU A 64 39.34 3.08 -11.14
N SER A 65 38.84 2.31 -10.16
CA SER A 65 37.43 1.94 -10.04
C SER A 65 36.77 2.62 -8.84
N LEU A 66 36.51 3.91 -8.96
CA LEU A 66 35.93 4.73 -7.92
C LEU A 66 34.41 4.84 -8.04
N GLY A 67 33.72 3.94 -8.75
CA GLY A 67 32.26 3.95 -8.78
C GLY A 67 31.64 3.56 -7.44
N ASP A 68 30.46 4.10 -7.13
CA ASP A 68 29.61 3.70 -6.00
C ASP A 68 30.25 3.94 -4.63
N MET A 69 30.94 5.08 -4.44
CA MET A 69 31.67 5.39 -3.21
C MET A 69 30.77 5.75 -2.02
N PHE A 70 29.53 6.16 -2.29
CA PHE A 70 28.56 6.56 -1.26
C PHE A 70 27.49 5.49 -1.00
N SER A 71 27.63 4.29 -1.57
CA SER A 71 26.67 3.20 -1.42
C SER A 71 26.77 2.52 -0.07
N MET A 72 25.91 2.98 0.83
CA MET A 72 25.27 2.16 1.83
C MET A 72 23.77 2.06 1.49
N GLU A 73 23.32 0.82 1.27
CA GLU A 73 21.94 0.34 1.44
C GLU A 73 20.78 1.07 0.74
N LYS A 74 20.52 0.67 -0.51
CA LYS A 74 19.18 0.52 -1.13
C LYS A 74 18.02 1.20 -0.39
N ASP A 75 17.83 2.48 -0.67
CA ASP A 75 16.56 3.19 -0.58
C ASP A 75 16.32 3.80 -1.96
N MET A 76 15.65 3.08 -2.87
CA MET A 76 15.31 3.65 -4.19
C MET A 76 14.20 4.73 -4.08
N GLU A 77 13.52 4.84 -2.93
CA GLU A 77 12.57 5.93 -2.62
C GLU A 77 13.25 7.21 -2.14
N ASP A 78 14.44 7.11 -1.54
CA ASP A 78 15.25 8.28 -1.23
C ASP A 78 15.77 8.96 -2.53
N PHE A 79 15.71 8.26 -3.67
CA PHE A 79 15.93 8.84 -4.99
C PHE A 79 14.84 9.82 -5.43
N TYR A 80 13.74 10.06 -4.68
CA TYR A 80 12.81 11.15 -5.02
C TYR A 80 12.83 12.29 -3.98
N VAL A 81 13.18 12.00 -2.73
CA VAL A 81 13.16 12.99 -1.63
C VAL A 81 14.49 13.74 -1.45
N PHE A 82 15.63 13.14 -1.83
CA PHE A 82 16.95 13.79 -1.67
C PHE A 82 17.28 14.84 -2.76
N HIS A 83 16.39 15.01 -3.74
CA HIS A 83 16.62 15.81 -4.96
C HIS A 83 16.50 17.34 -4.76
N SER A 84 16.25 17.82 -3.54
CA SER A 84 16.09 19.25 -3.23
C SER A 84 17.29 19.92 -2.53
N SER A 85 18.28 19.19 -2.02
CA SER A 85 19.43 19.78 -1.31
C SER A 85 20.70 19.73 -2.17
N HIS A 86 21.17 20.87 -2.67
CA HIS A 86 22.46 21.04 -3.37
C HIS A 86 23.70 20.80 -2.45
N GLU A 87 23.50 20.27 -1.24
CA GLU A 87 24.50 20.22 -0.17
C GLU A 87 25.37 18.94 -0.16
N LEU A 88 25.17 18.01 -1.11
CA LEU A 88 25.76 16.65 -1.08
C LEU A 88 26.58 16.25 -2.34
N ILE A 89 27.01 17.21 -3.17
CA ILE A 89 27.80 16.94 -4.39
C ILE A 89 29.27 16.65 -4.04
N TRP A 90 29.86 15.57 -4.56
CA TRP A 90 31.31 15.31 -4.39
C TRP A 90 32.14 16.33 -5.17
N PRO A 91 32.94 17.21 -4.51
CA PRO A 91 33.76 18.22 -5.18
C PRO A 91 35.03 17.61 -5.80
N LEU A 92 34.86 16.59 -6.64
CA LEU A 92 35.96 15.94 -7.33
C LEU A 92 36.52 16.85 -8.43
N ASN A 93 37.85 16.93 -8.53
CA ASN A 93 38.53 17.71 -9.56
C ASN A 93 39.10 16.78 -10.65
N ALA A 94 38.65 16.96 -11.89
CA ALA A 94 39.06 16.12 -13.03
C ALA A 94 40.59 16.17 -13.28
N SER A 95 41.26 17.28 -12.94
CA SER A 95 42.70 17.42 -13.17
C SER A 95 43.57 16.50 -12.31
N LEU A 96 43.06 15.97 -11.19
CA LEU A 96 43.76 14.99 -10.35
C LEU A 96 44.14 13.74 -11.15
N PHE A 97 43.32 13.38 -12.15
CA PHE A 97 43.54 12.19 -12.95
C PHE A 97 44.67 12.35 -13.99
N LEU A 98 45.13 13.58 -14.26
CA LEU A 98 46.22 13.84 -15.20
C LEU A 98 47.57 13.27 -14.74
N ASN A 99 47.69 12.93 -13.45
CA ASN A 99 48.87 12.29 -12.88
C ASN A 99 49.00 10.81 -13.30
N PHE A 100 47.89 10.15 -13.67
CA PHE A 100 47.88 8.74 -14.07
C PHE A 100 48.10 8.58 -15.59
N LYS A 101 49.33 8.78 -16.07
CA LYS A 101 49.65 8.78 -17.52
C LYS A 101 49.43 7.43 -18.22
N GLU A 102 49.43 6.33 -17.48
CA GLU A 102 49.18 4.97 -17.98
C GLU A 102 47.70 4.53 -17.83
N LEU A 103 46.83 5.41 -17.33
CA LEU A 103 45.43 5.09 -17.06
C LEU A 103 44.68 4.72 -18.34
N ARG A 104 44.00 3.57 -18.29
CA ARG A 104 43.18 3.01 -19.36
C ARG A 104 41.70 2.97 -19.03
N ARG A 105 41.36 2.76 -17.75
CA ARG A 105 39.98 2.72 -17.27
C ARG A 105 39.80 3.64 -16.08
N LEU A 106 38.79 4.51 -16.17
CA LEU A 106 38.34 5.37 -15.08
C LEU A 106 36.83 5.15 -14.86
N ASP A 107 36.46 4.65 -13.69
CA ASP A 107 35.07 4.49 -13.28
C ASP A 107 34.74 5.46 -12.15
N LEU A 108 33.82 6.40 -12.42
CA LEU A 108 33.33 7.39 -11.47
C LEU A 108 31.80 7.31 -11.32
N SER A 109 31.18 6.21 -11.72
CA SER A 109 29.72 6.08 -11.69
C SER A 109 29.12 6.11 -10.28
N LEU A 110 27.84 6.45 -10.13
CA LEU A 110 27.09 6.37 -8.84
C LEU A 110 27.74 7.16 -7.69
N ASN A 111 28.15 8.40 -7.95
CA ASN A 111 28.98 9.16 -7.02
C ASN A 111 28.50 10.58 -6.74
N PHE A 112 27.29 10.93 -7.18
CA PHE A 112 26.70 12.26 -7.00
C PHE A 112 27.64 13.40 -7.46
N ILE A 113 28.43 13.16 -8.51
CA ILE A 113 29.36 14.15 -9.07
C ILE A 113 28.57 15.21 -9.83
N GLY A 114 28.80 16.49 -9.52
CA GLY A 114 28.10 17.62 -10.14
C GLY A 114 28.93 18.37 -11.19
N ASN A 115 28.40 19.50 -11.68
CA ASN A 115 29.04 20.34 -12.70
C ASN A 115 30.41 20.90 -12.31
N THR A 116 30.78 20.91 -11.02
CA THR A 116 32.12 21.31 -10.56
C THR A 116 33.21 20.44 -11.17
N PHE A 117 32.95 19.14 -11.35
CA PHE A 117 33.86 18.21 -12.05
C PHE A 117 34.08 18.61 -13.52
N VAL A 118 33.04 19.13 -14.16
CA VAL A 118 33.12 19.66 -15.53
C VAL A 118 33.93 20.95 -15.57
N SER A 119 33.56 21.93 -14.76
CA SER A 119 34.23 23.24 -14.72
C SER A 119 35.69 23.20 -14.27
N SER A 120 36.11 22.12 -13.61
CA SER A 120 37.51 21.90 -13.17
C SER A 120 38.40 21.29 -14.26
N GLY A 121 37.84 20.96 -15.42
CA GLY A 121 38.57 20.66 -16.65
C GLY A 121 38.40 19.23 -17.17
N LEU A 122 37.16 18.77 -17.37
CA LEU A 122 36.86 17.46 -17.96
C LEU A 122 37.53 17.26 -19.33
N GLU A 123 37.55 18.31 -20.16
CA GLU A 123 38.20 18.32 -21.47
C GLU A 123 39.72 18.06 -21.38
N ARG A 124 40.35 18.35 -20.23
CA ARG A 124 41.78 18.11 -20.02
C ARG A 124 42.11 16.62 -19.90
N LEU A 125 41.12 15.77 -19.59
CA LEU A 125 41.32 14.31 -19.65
C LEU A 125 41.72 13.85 -21.07
N SER A 126 41.53 14.67 -22.11
CA SER A 126 42.04 14.41 -23.46
C SER A 126 43.58 14.33 -23.53
N GLU A 127 44.29 14.82 -22.52
CA GLU A 127 45.73 14.63 -22.35
C GLU A 127 46.09 13.17 -22.01
N LEU A 128 45.17 12.39 -21.46
CA LEU A 128 45.34 10.97 -21.14
C LEU A 128 45.19 10.10 -22.39
N LYS A 129 46.23 10.08 -23.23
CA LYS A 129 46.23 9.39 -24.54
C LYS A 129 45.99 7.87 -24.49
N LYS A 130 46.04 7.26 -23.30
CA LYS A 130 45.81 5.82 -23.06
C LYS A 130 44.43 5.52 -22.46
N LEU A 131 43.63 6.54 -22.13
CA LEU A 131 42.31 6.35 -21.54
C LEU A 131 41.36 5.78 -22.60
N GLU A 132 40.93 4.55 -22.39
CA GLU A 132 40.08 3.79 -23.31
C GLU A 132 38.64 3.62 -22.77
N ASN A 133 38.45 3.64 -21.46
CA ASN A 133 37.14 3.45 -20.82
C ASN A 133 36.89 4.55 -19.78
N LEU A 134 35.80 5.29 -19.98
CA LEU A 134 35.30 6.30 -19.05
C LEU A 134 33.84 6.02 -18.71
N ASN A 135 33.57 5.78 -17.42
CA ASN A 135 32.23 5.61 -16.90
C ASN A 135 31.88 6.76 -15.96
N LEU A 136 30.93 7.61 -16.36
CA LEU A 136 30.39 8.72 -15.57
C LEU A 136 28.90 8.51 -15.23
N GLY A 137 28.34 7.33 -15.48
CA GLY A 137 26.90 7.11 -15.31
C GLY A 137 26.40 7.32 -13.88
N TYR A 138 25.12 7.65 -13.71
CA TYR A 138 24.48 7.91 -12.42
C TYR A 138 25.19 9.00 -11.61
N ASN A 139 25.39 10.15 -12.23
CA ASN A 139 25.93 11.37 -11.62
C ASN A 139 25.02 12.57 -11.97
N PHE A 140 25.32 13.75 -11.46
CA PHE A 140 24.56 14.99 -11.71
C PHE A 140 25.30 15.93 -12.65
N ILE A 141 25.68 15.40 -13.82
CA ILE A 141 26.48 16.15 -14.79
C ILE A 141 25.54 16.65 -15.89
N GLU A 142 25.38 17.97 -16.00
CA GLU A 142 24.56 18.56 -17.05
C GLU A 142 25.05 18.19 -18.46
N THR A 143 24.12 18.13 -19.42
CA THR A 143 24.38 17.68 -20.79
C THR A 143 25.20 18.67 -21.64
N ASN A 144 25.52 19.85 -21.14
CA ASN A 144 26.43 20.79 -21.84
C ASN A 144 27.89 20.28 -21.96
N ILE A 145 28.19 19.09 -21.42
CA ILE A 145 29.50 18.44 -21.49
C ILE A 145 29.84 17.79 -22.83
N PHE A 146 28.85 17.51 -23.69
CA PHE A 146 29.08 16.73 -24.91
C PHE A 146 30.18 17.31 -25.83
N PRO A 147 30.30 18.64 -26.02
CA PRO A 147 31.44 19.21 -26.73
C PRO A 147 32.80 18.85 -26.11
N SER A 148 32.93 18.95 -24.78
CA SER A 148 34.17 18.62 -24.06
C SER A 148 34.53 17.13 -24.14
N LEU A 149 33.54 16.25 -24.13
CA LEU A 149 33.74 14.80 -24.29
C LEU A 149 34.20 14.42 -25.71
N SER A 150 33.86 15.24 -26.70
CA SER A 150 34.28 15.02 -28.09
C SER A 150 35.81 15.13 -28.26
N GLU A 151 36.52 15.80 -27.34
CA GLU A 151 37.99 15.93 -27.35
C GLU A 151 38.71 14.65 -26.86
N LEU A 152 38.00 13.70 -26.24
CA LEU A 152 38.55 12.46 -25.67
C LEU A 152 38.74 11.36 -26.73
N THR A 153 39.56 11.67 -27.73
CA THR A 153 39.76 10.85 -28.95
C THR A 153 40.33 9.43 -28.73
N SER A 154 40.87 9.12 -27.56
CA SER A 154 41.40 7.79 -27.22
C SER A 154 40.33 6.80 -26.72
N LEU A 155 39.12 7.28 -26.39
CA LEU A 155 38.07 6.46 -25.80
C LEU A 155 37.56 5.38 -26.76
N LYS A 156 37.31 4.21 -26.20
CA LYS A 156 36.60 3.07 -26.79
C LYS A 156 35.25 2.83 -26.11
N ILE A 157 35.12 3.09 -24.82
CA ILE A 157 33.89 2.93 -24.05
C ILE A 157 33.60 4.23 -23.32
N LEU A 158 32.39 4.76 -23.54
CA LEU A 158 31.86 5.93 -22.85
C LEU A 158 30.47 5.61 -22.32
N ASN A 159 30.33 5.60 -20.99
CA ASN A 159 29.05 5.44 -20.32
C ASN A 159 28.64 6.75 -19.63
N LEU A 160 27.51 7.30 -20.06
CA LEU A 160 26.86 8.51 -19.53
C LEU A 160 25.41 8.22 -19.15
N SER A 161 25.04 6.99 -18.79
CA SER A 161 23.67 6.65 -18.39
C SER A 161 23.27 7.49 -17.17
N TYR A 162 22.06 8.08 -17.12
CA TYR A 162 21.55 8.82 -15.95
C TYR A 162 22.44 9.98 -15.48
N VAL A 163 22.95 10.83 -16.38
CA VAL A 163 23.74 12.01 -15.96
C VAL A 163 22.88 13.26 -15.72
N ASN A 164 21.66 13.33 -16.27
CA ASN A 164 20.78 14.51 -16.24
C ASN A 164 19.52 14.35 -15.36
N GLY A 165 19.59 13.55 -14.28
CA GLY A 165 18.44 13.09 -13.46
C GLY A 165 17.63 14.16 -12.70
N TYR A 166 17.76 15.44 -13.02
CA TYR A 166 16.92 16.51 -12.49
C TYR A 166 15.72 16.72 -13.42
N ASN A 167 14.55 16.29 -12.96
CA ASN A 167 13.23 16.76 -13.42
C ASN A 167 12.74 16.07 -14.71
N MET A 168 11.65 15.29 -14.65
CA MET A 168 10.88 14.89 -15.84
C MET A 168 10.31 16.10 -16.63
N ASN A 169 10.50 17.33 -16.10
CA ASN A 169 10.20 18.61 -16.73
C ASN A 169 11.44 19.42 -17.17
N SER A 170 12.66 18.86 -17.13
CA SER A 170 13.89 19.53 -17.59
C SER A 170 13.92 19.65 -19.12
N PRO A 171 14.64 20.63 -19.70
CA PRO A 171 14.66 20.82 -21.14
C PRO A 171 15.34 19.62 -21.81
N THR A 172 14.63 19.03 -22.77
CA THR A 172 15.18 18.04 -23.71
C THR A 172 16.48 18.58 -24.32
N TYR A 173 17.49 17.72 -24.49
CA TYR A 173 18.79 18.13 -25.03
C TYR A 173 19.02 17.65 -26.46
N ASP A 174 19.34 18.57 -27.36
CA ASP A 174 19.69 18.25 -28.75
C ASP A 174 21.13 17.74 -28.83
N ILE A 175 21.29 16.44 -29.09
CA ILE A 175 22.60 15.79 -29.21
C ILE A 175 23.31 16.06 -30.54
N SER A 176 22.74 16.90 -31.42
CA SER A 176 23.34 17.22 -32.71
C SER A 176 24.72 17.90 -32.62
N GLU A 177 25.04 18.51 -31.47
CA GLU A 177 26.37 19.09 -31.20
C GLU A 177 27.40 18.05 -30.72
N PHE A 178 26.96 16.87 -30.28
CA PHE A 178 27.88 15.81 -29.83
C PHE A 178 28.56 15.14 -31.03
N ARG A 179 29.89 15.21 -31.06
CA ARG A 179 30.70 14.57 -32.09
C ARG A 179 31.33 13.29 -31.55
N ILE A 180 30.82 12.14 -31.99
CA ILE A 180 31.31 10.85 -31.54
C ILE A 180 32.80 10.68 -31.92
N PRO A 181 33.68 10.37 -30.95
CA PRO A 181 35.08 10.09 -31.22
C PRO A 181 35.28 8.90 -32.17
N GLU A 182 36.23 9.00 -33.10
CA GLU A 182 36.45 7.98 -34.15
C GLU A 182 36.79 6.57 -33.60
N ASN A 183 37.42 6.50 -32.42
CA ASN A 183 37.82 5.23 -31.80
C ASN A 183 36.73 4.58 -30.93
N LEU A 184 35.59 5.26 -30.73
CA LEU A 184 34.56 4.81 -29.82
C LEU A 184 33.88 3.52 -30.33
N GLU A 185 33.80 2.52 -29.47
CA GLU A 185 33.17 1.22 -29.72
C GLU A 185 31.84 1.06 -28.97
N VAL A 186 31.69 1.66 -27.79
CA VAL A 186 30.48 1.58 -26.96
C VAL A 186 30.10 2.97 -26.48
N LEU A 187 28.84 3.36 -26.72
CA LEU A 187 28.23 4.58 -26.21
C LEU A 187 26.92 4.25 -25.51
N ASP A 188 26.80 4.66 -24.24
CA ASP A 188 25.57 4.56 -23.46
C ASP A 188 25.09 5.96 -23.03
N LEU A 189 23.90 6.35 -23.51
CA LEU A 189 23.22 7.61 -23.19
C LEU A 189 21.84 7.35 -22.56
N THR A 190 21.65 6.22 -21.88
CA THR A 190 20.38 5.86 -21.25
C THR A 190 19.87 6.98 -20.33
N GLU A 191 18.59 7.32 -20.46
CA GLU A 191 17.86 8.22 -19.54
C GLU A 191 18.50 9.61 -19.34
N ASN A 192 18.80 10.30 -20.45
CA ASN A 192 19.39 11.65 -20.44
C ASN A 192 18.47 12.75 -21.01
N GLY A 193 17.28 12.38 -21.51
CA GLY A 193 16.36 13.32 -22.17
C GLY A 193 16.87 13.82 -23.53
N CYS A 194 17.69 13.02 -24.22
CA CYS A 194 18.28 13.36 -25.51
C CYS A 194 17.27 13.28 -26.67
N TYR A 195 17.41 14.17 -27.66
CA TYR A 195 16.74 14.13 -28.96
C TYR A 195 17.69 14.66 -30.06
N GLY A 196 17.29 14.60 -31.33
CA GLY A 196 18.13 15.05 -32.45
C GLY A 196 18.96 13.92 -33.07
N THR A 197 20.00 14.25 -33.84
CA THR A 197 20.79 13.27 -34.62
C THR A 197 22.26 13.27 -34.21
N LEU A 198 22.86 12.10 -33.96
CA LEU A 198 24.28 11.97 -33.64
C LEU A 198 25.17 12.37 -34.83
N GLN A 199 26.20 13.18 -34.58
CA GLN A 199 27.20 13.55 -35.58
C GLN A 199 28.57 12.94 -35.29
N MET A 200 29.38 12.73 -36.33
CA MET A 200 30.75 12.21 -36.22
C MET A 200 31.78 13.34 -36.26
N GLN A 201 32.87 13.19 -35.51
CA GLN A 201 33.96 14.17 -35.47
C GLN A 201 34.67 14.38 -36.82
N GLY A 202 34.60 13.39 -37.72
CA GLY A 202 35.24 13.39 -39.04
C GLY A 202 34.44 14.02 -40.19
N ASN A 203 33.20 14.51 -39.98
CA ASN A 203 32.45 15.23 -41.01
C ASN A 203 32.98 16.67 -41.16
N ARG A 204 34.16 16.84 -41.75
CA ARG A 204 34.66 18.15 -42.19
C ARG A 204 33.97 18.57 -43.49
N PHE A 205 32.69 18.89 -43.42
CA PHE A 205 32.06 19.79 -44.37
C PHE A 205 31.28 20.88 -43.63
N THR A 206 31.71 22.12 -43.89
CA THR A 206 31.12 23.42 -43.55
C THR A 206 31.06 23.84 -42.07
N GLN A 207 32.23 24.16 -41.51
CA GLN A 207 32.34 25.33 -40.63
C GLN A 207 32.31 26.58 -41.54
N ILE A 208 31.15 27.20 -41.72
CA ILE A 208 31.09 28.62 -42.07
C ILE A 208 30.89 29.33 -40.74
N GLN A 209 31.93 30.00 -40.26
CA GLN A 209 31.86 30.84 -39.07
C GLN A 209 30.81 31.94 -39.28
N GLY A 210 29.86 32.01 -38.34
CA GLY A 210 28.93 33.13 -38.20
C GLY A 210 27.50 32.75 -38.51
N LEU A 211 26.79 32.17 -37.54
CA LEU A 211 25.33 32.34 -37.35
C LEU A 211 24.99 31.85 -35.93
N ASP A 212 24.37 32.76 -35.17
CA ASP A 212 23.96 32.62 -33.77
C ASP A 212 22.71 31.74 -33.65
N TYR A 213 22.64 30.92 -32.60
CA TYR A 213 21.69 29.83 -32.42
C TYR A 213 20.45 30.30 -31.63
N VAL A 214 19.42 30.85 -32.28
CA VAL A 214 18.09 30.98 -31.64
C VAL A 214 16.96 30.89 -32.69
N GLN A 215 15.98 30.01 -32.42
CA GLN A 215 14.70 29.77 -33.11
C GLN A 215 14.68 28.86 -34.34
N THR A 216 14.32 27.57 -34.15
CA THR A 216 13.33 26.92 -35.04
C THR A 216 12.66 25.70 -34.38
N PHE A 217 11.33 25.77 -34.25
CA PHE A 217 10.43 24.62 -34.11
C PHE A 217 10.30 23.88 -35.45
N SER A 218 10.29 22.54 -35.44
CA SER A 218 9.77 21.68 -36.53
C SER A 218 8.27 21.40 -36.25
N PRO A 219 7.37 21.23 -37.26
CA PRO A 219 7.25 19.95 -37.98
C PRO A 219 6.85 20.02 -39.48
N VAL A 220 7.41 19.08 -40.26
CA VAL A 220 6.85 18.30 -41.39
C VAL A 220 5.80 18.96 -42.32
N VAL A 221 6.12 19.15 -43.63
CA VAL A 221 5.17 18.95 -44.77
C VAL A 221 5.91 18.61 -46.09
N LYS A 222 5.53 17.49 -46.72
CA LYS A 222 5.87 17.06 -48.10
C LYS A 222 5.12 17.90 -49.15
N ALA A 223 5.81 18.30 -50.25
CA ALA A 223 5.32 18.65 -51.60
C ALA A 223 4.10 19.61 -51.82
N SER A 224 3.33 20.00 -50.82
CA SER A 224 2.13 20.85 -50.95
C SER A 224 2.37 22.35 -50.72
N THR A 225 3.61 22.77 -50.41
CA THR A 225 3.95 24.14 -50.03
C THR A 225 3.69 25.16 -51.15
N ILE A 226 3.87 24.78 -52.43
CA ILE A 226 3.62 25.68 -53.57
C ILE A 226 2.11 25.96 -53.74
N CYS A 227 1.25 24.96 -53.51
CA CYS A 227 -0.20 25.13 -53.61
C CYS A 227 -0.77 25.93 -52.42
N ILE A 228 -0.18 25.81 -51.23
CA ILE A 228 -0.61 26.55 -50.04
C ILE A 228 -0.23 28.04 -50.14
N VAL A 229 0.97 28.35 -50.64
CA VAL A 229 1.41 29.74 -50.87
C VAL A 229 0.55 30.43 -51.96
N LEU A 230 0.18 29.72 -53.03
CA LEU A 230 -0.74 30.22 -54.06
C LEU A 230 -2.19 30.34 -53.56
N SER A 231 -2.63 29.49 -52.63
CA SER A 231 -3.99 29.54 -52.07
C SER A 231 -4.15 30.65 -51.03
N LEU A 232 -3.13 30.89 -50.18
CA LEU A 232 -3.12 31.93 -49.16
C LEU A 232 -3.01 33.35 -49.75
N THR A 233 -2.39 33.49 -50.93
CA THR A 233 -2.23 34.77 -51.64
C THR A 233 -3.51 35.23 -52.33
N VAL A 234 -4.32 34.30 -52.85
CA VAL A 234 -5.64 34.58 -53.44
C VAL A 234 -6.68 34.93 -52.37
N LEU A 235 -6.63 34.29 -51.20
CA LEU A 235 -7.56 34.55 -50.09
C LEU A 235 -7.35 35.92 -49.41
N ASN A 236 -6.12 36.45 -49.40
CA ASN A 236 -5.77 37.66 -48.64
C ASN A 236 -5.34 38.88 -49.48
N LYS A 237 -5.45 38.83 -50.83
CA LYS A 237 -5.16 39.93 -51.76
C LYS A 237 -3.78 40.60 -51.57
N TRP A 238 -2.72 39.82 -51.38
CA TRP A 238 -1.36 40.36 -51.30
C TRP A 238 -0.85 40.79 -52.68
N LYS A 239 -0.21 41.96 -52.80
CA LYS A 239 0.42 42.44 -54.04
C LYS A 239 1.92 42.12 -54.02
N PHE A 240 2.41 41.45 -55.06
CA PHE A 240 3.85 41.27 -55.32
C PHE A 240 4.35 42.29 -56.35
N HIS A 241 5.64 42.63 -56.30
CA HIS A 241 6.27 43.55 -57.26
C HIS A 241 6.94 42.88 -58.48
N GLN A 242 7.38 41.62 -58.39
CA GLN A 242 7.83 40.84 -59.56
C GLN A 242 7.96 39.37 -59.19
N LEU A 243 7.35 38.48 -59.98
CA LEU A 243 7.59 37.04 -59.92
C LEU A 243 7.46 36.50 -61.36
N ASP A 244 8.58 36.22 -62.04
CA ASP A 244 8.54 35.54 -63.34
C ASP A 244 8.44 34.02 -63.11
N VAL A 245 7.20 33.55 -62.97
CA VAL A 245 6.87 32.15 -62.68
C VAL A 245 7.27 31.22 -63.83
N LYS A 246 7.49 31.73 -65.04
CA LYS A 246 7.72 30.92 -66.23
C LYS A 246 9.15 30.38 -66.32
N ASN A 247 10.15 31.12 -65.83
CA ASN A 247 11.55 30.68 -65.80
C ASN A 247 11.87 29.76 -64.61
N ALA A 248 11.19 29.92 -63.47
CA ALA A 248 11.39 29.10 -62.27
C ALA A 248 11.01 27.61 -62.46
N PHE A 249 10.02 27.34 -63.32
CA PHE A 249 9.53 25.98 -63.56
C PHE A 249 10.38 25.18 -64.56
N LEU A 250 11.10 25.84 -65.46
CA LEU A 250 11.84 25.17 -66.54
C LEU A 250 13.29 24.83 -66.19
N ASN A 251 13.94 25.62 -65.32
CA ASN A 251 15.38 25.47 -65.02
C ASN A 251 15.68 25.02 -63.59
N GLY A 252 14.68 24.78 -62.73
CA GLY A 252 14.88 24.22 -61.39
C GLY A 252 15.71 25.07 -60.43
N ASP A 253 15.86 26.37 -60.68
CA ASP A 253 16.63 27.27 -59.83
C ASP A 253 15.85 28.58 -59.58
N LEU A 254 15.48 28.81 -58.32
CA LEU A 254 14.90 30.06 -57.84
C LEU A 254 15.97 30.75 -57.00
N ASN A 255 16.65 31.74 -57.59
CA ASN A 255 17.56 32.65 -56.90
C ASN A 255 17.02 34.08 -56.80
N GLU A 256 15.72 34.31 -57.06
CA GLU A 256 15.12 35.63 -56.89
C GLU A 256 14.53 35.85 -55.49
N ILE A 257 14.87 37.00 -54.90
CA ILE A 257 14.39 37.50 -53.62
C ILE A 257 13.01 38.11 -53.83
N VAL A 258 11.99 37.66 -53.09
CA VAL A 258 10.63 38.20 -53.17
C VAL A 258 10.42 39.29 -52.12
N PHE A 259 10.05 40.50 -52.54
CA PHE A 259 9.72 41.62 -51.66
C PHE A 259 8.22 41.65 -51.32
N MET A 260 7.87 41.83 -50.04
CA MET A 260 6.49 41.94 -49.54
C MET A 260 6.30 43.21 -48.69
N GLU A 261 5.13 43.84 -48.78
CA GLU A 261 4.74 45.00 -47.93
C GLU A 261 4.05 44.51 -46.63
N GLN A 262 4.42 45.08 -45.47
CA GLN A 262 3.78 44.78 -44.19
C GLN A 262 2.39 45.42 -44.05
N PRO A 263 1.39 44.72 -43.46
CA PRO A 263 0.06 45.28 -43.27
C PRO A 263 -0.05 46.20 -42.01
N PRO A 264 -1.00 47.14 -41.99
CA PRO A 264 -0.98 48.32 -41.09
C PRO A 264 -1.29 48.06 -39.60
N TRP A 265 -1.56 46.82 -39.20
CA TRP A 265 -1.98 46.49 -37.81
C TRP A 265 -0.87 45.85 -36.98
N PHE A 266 0.35 45.72 -37.53
CA PHE A 266 1.50 45.16 -36.84
C PHE A 266 2.39 46.30 -36.29
N VAL A 267 2.41 46.49 -34.97
CA VAL A 267 3.25 47.49 -34.29
C VAL A 267 4.17 46.76 -33.31
N SER A 268 5.47 46.75 -33.61
CA SER A 268 6.54 46.34 -32.70
C SER A 268 7.39 47.55 -32.35
N TYR A 269 7.53 47.85 -31.06
CA TYR A 269 8.40 48.90 -30.55
C TYR A 269 9.84 48.37 -30.48
N HIS A 270 10.72 49.03 -31.25
CA HIS A 270 12.18 48.90 -31.35
C HIS A 270 12.71 48.10 -32.55
N TYR A 271 13.49 48.83 -33.36
CA TYR A 271 14.21 48.46 -34.58
C TYR A 271 13.38 48.41 -35.89
N PRO A 272 13.45 49.45 -36.75
CA PRO A 272 12.95 49.39 -38.12
C PRO A 272 13.99 48.70 -39.01
N ASP A 273 13.50 47.92 -39.98
CA ASP A 273 14.24 47.26 -41.06
C ASP A 273 14.84 45.87 -40.75
N LEU A 274 13.97 44.83 -40.76
CA LEU A 274 14.42 43.45 -41.04
C LEU A 274 13.68 42.89 -42.27
N VAL A 275 14.43 42.69 -43.35
CA VAL A 275 14.04 41.99 -44.58
C VAL A 275 14.30 40.48 -44.36
N CYS A 276 13.28 39.62 -44.46
CA CYS A 276 13.48 38.17 -44.40
C CYS A 276 14.19 37.67 -45.67
N LYS A 277 15.36 37.04 -45.50
CA LYS A 277 16.14 36.40 -46.57
C LYS A 277 16.00 34.88 -46.45
N LEU A 278 15.40 34.23 -47.45
CA LEU A 278 15.40 32.77 -47.56
C LEU A 278 16.67 32.33 -48.31
N SER A 279 17.54 31.56 -47.64
CA SER A 279 18.68 30.90 -48.28
C SER A 279 18.50 29.38 -48.27
N LYS A 280 18.85 28.78 -49.41
CA LYS A 280 18.70 27.38 -49.82
C LYS A 280 19.58 26.41 -48.98
N ALA A 281 18.99 25.33 -48.45
CA ALA A 281 19.72 24.14 -48.00
C ALA A 281 19.90 23.19 -49.20
N PHE A 282 21.14 22.91 -49.59
CA PHE A 282 21.46 22.00 -50.69
C PHE A 282 21.33 20.54 -50.22
N TYR A 283 20.47 19.78 -50.90
CA TYR A 283 20.56 18.31 -50.97
C TYR A 283 21.79 17.92 -51.80
N GLY A 284 22.68 17.12 -51.22
CA GLY A 284 23.67 16.33 -51.94
C GLY A 284 23.22 14.88 -52.02
N SER A 285 22.50 14.53 -53.09
CA SER A 285 22.49 13.15 -53.58
C SER A 285 23.81 12.91 -54.34
N GLY A 286 24.67 12.03 -53.82
CA GLY A 286 25.78 11.45 -54.56
C GLY A 286 27.18 11.74 -54.02
N SER A 287 27.67 10.86 -53.15
CA SER A 287 29.05 10.36 -53.23
C SER A 287 29.15 8.98 -52.57
N GLN A 288 29.41 7.97 -53.40
CA GLN A 288 29.70 6.58 -53.03
C GLN A 288 31.12 6.40 -52.43
N GLU A 289 31.70 7.43 -51.77
CA GLU A 289 33.08 7.41 -51.27
C GLU A 289 33.24 8.01 -49.86
N THR A 290 32.38 7.64 -48.90
CA THR A 290 32.76 7.62 -47.48
C THR A 290 32.92 6.17 -47.04
N SER A 291 33.87 5.47 -47.67
CA SER A 291 34.27 4.17 -47.18
C SER A 291 34.74 4.29 -45.73
N LYS A 292 33.99 3.62 -44.84
CA LYS A 292 34.54 2.82 -43.73
C LYS A 292 35.37 3.61 -42.72
N LEU A 293 34.78 4.07 -41.62
CA LEU A 293 35.50 4.31 -40.36
C LEU A 293 34.49 4.60 -39.23
N ILE A 294 33.71 3.58 -38.85
CA ILE A 294 32.95 3.63 -37.60
C ILE A 294 33.33 2.36 -36.85
N ARG A 295 33.85 2.54 -35.63
CA ARG A 295 34.17 1.44 -34.73
C ARG A 295 33.06 1.16 -33.73
N LEU A 296 32.02 2.01 -33.72
CA LEU A 296 30.89 1.90 -32.82
C LEU A 296 30.18 0.57 -33.05
N LYS A 297 30.27 -0.32 -32.06
CA LYS A 297 29.67 -1.64 -32.01
C LYS A 297 28.40 -1.64 -31.17
N SER A 298 28.32 -0.80 -30.14
CA SER A 298 27.17 -0.74 -29.24
C SER A 298 26.69 0.67 -29.04
N LEU A 299 25.39 0.88 -29.24
CA LEU A 299 24.71 2.14 -29.00
C LEU A 299 23.46 1.90 -28.15
N ASN A 300 23.47 2.41 -26.92
CA ASN A 300 22.35 2.34 -25.99
C ASN A 300 21.73 3.72 -25.77
N LEU A 301 20.47 3.88 -26.16
CA LEU A 301 19.71 5.14 -26.16
C LEU A 301 18.36 4.99 -25.43
N VAL A 302 18.25 4.02 -24.53
CA VAL A 302 17.02 3.73 -23.79
C VAL A 302 16.50 4.96 -23.04
N ARG A 303 15.17 5.12 -22.96
CA ARG A 303 14.50 6.19 -22.19
C ARG A 303 14.93 7.60 -22.60
N ASN A 304 14.82 7.89 -23.90
CA ASN A 304 15.08 9.21 -24.48
C ASN A 304 13.88 9.69 -25.33
N HIS A 305 14.06 10.78 -26.08
CA HIS A 305 13.01 11.38 -26.91
C HIS A 305 13.29 11.25 -28.40
N PHE A 306 13.98 10.19 -28.84
CA PHE A 306 14.23 9.95 -30.26
C PHE A 306 12.95 9.59 -31.01
N ASN A 307 12.82 10.12 -32.23
CA ASN A 307 11.71 9.88 -33.15
C ASN A 307 12.23 9.26 -34.47
N GLU A 308 11.34 9.03 -35.43
CA GLU A 308 11.65 8.33 -36.68
C GLU A 308 12.75 8.99 -37.52
N SER A 309 12.97 10.31 -37.38
CA SER A 309 14.04 11.02 -38.10
C SER A 309 15.44 10.55 -37.71
N PHE A 310 15.59 10.00 -36.50
CA PHE A 310 16.85 9.46 -36.02
C PHE A 310 17.26 8.18 -36.76
N ILE A 311 16.28 7.34 -37.13
CA ILE A 311 16.54 6.03 -37.71
C ILE A 311 17.21 6.14 -39.08
N THR A 312 16.84 7.14 -39.89
CA THR A 312 17.49 7.38 -41.19
C THR A 312 18.96 7.75 -41.01
N ALA A 313 19.31 8.51 -39.96
CA ALA A 313 20.70 8.86 -39.64
C ALA A 313 21.52 7.65 -39.17
N LEU A 314 20.88 6.64 -38.58
CA LEU A 314 21.56 5.45 -38.08
C LEU A 314 22.21 4.60 -39.18
N THR A 315 21.72 4.70 -40.43
CA THR A 315 22.28 3.98 -41.59
C THR A 315 23.76 4.27 -41.83
N THR A 316 24.27 5.35 -41.26
CA THR A 316 25.70 5.68 -41.29
C THR A 316 26.54 4.73 -40.42
N PHE A 317 26.03 4.24 -39.28
CA PHE A 317 26.76 3.42 -38.28
C PHE A 317 26.82 1.92 -38.62
N THR A 318 27.32 1.58 -39.80
CA THR A 318 27.35 0.20 -40.34
C THR A 318 28.15 -0.84 -39.53
N SER A 319 28.96 -0.43 -38.55
CA SER A 319 29.71 -1.33 -37.65
C SER A 319 28.93 -1.81 -36.42
N LEU A 320 27.72 -1.28 -36.20
CA LEU A 320 26.91 -1.63 -35.04
C LEU A 320 26.59 -3.13 -35.00
N LYS A 321 26.73 -3.68 -33.80
CA LYS A 321 26.33 -5.03 -33.38
C LYS A 321 25.12 -4.98 -32.46
N THR A 322 25.05 -3.99 -31.56
CA THR A 322 23.95 -3.84 -30.61
C THR A 322 23.36 -2.42 -30.73
N LEU A 323 22.05 -2.34 -30.92
CA LEU A 323 21.31 -1.09 -30.98
C LEU A 323 20.09 -1.19 -30.04
N ASN A 324 20.08 -0.37 -29.00
CA ASN A 324 18.94 -0.26 -28.10
C ASN A 324 18.30 1.13 -28.17
N LEU A 325 17.05 1.17 -28.63
CA LEU A 325 16.18 2.34 -28.74
C LEU A 325 14.90 2.18 -27.90
N GLY A 326 14.93 1.32 -26.89
CA GLY A 326 13.82 1.08 -25.98
C GLY A 326 13.31 2.36 -25.31
N PHE A 327 12.02 2.45 -24.99
CA PHE A 327 11.42 3.60 -24.29
C PHE A 327 11.71 4.95 -24.98
N ASN A 328 11.40 5.06 -26.28
CA ASN A 328 11.53 6.30 -27.05
C ASN A 328 10.17 6.73 -27.61
N SER A 329 10.18 7.71 -28.52
CA SER A 329 8.98 8.23 -29.17
C SER A 329 8.87 7.80 -30.64
N LEU A 330 9.48 6.68 -31.03
CA LEU A 330 9.43 6.16 -32.40
C LEU A 330 7.98 5.80 -32.75
N SER A 331 7.51 6.22 -33.91
CA SER A 331 6.14 5.97 -34.38
C SER A 331 6.09 5.59 -35.86
N GLY A 332 4.98 5.01 -36.31
CA GLY A 332 4.80 4.63 -37.71
C GLY A 332 5.25 3.19 -38.01
N PRO A 333 5.73 2.91 -39.25
CA PRO A 333 6.05 1.55 -39.66
C PRO A 333 7.37 1.03 -39.06
N PHE A 334 7.48 -0.30 -38.93
CA PHE A 334 8.77 -0.94 -38.62
C PHE A 334 9.81 -0.55 -39.70
N PRO A 335 10.98 -0.01 -39.34
CA PRO A 335 11.92 0.59 -40.30
C PRO A 335 12.83 -0.46 -40.95
N SER A 336 12.24 -1.35 -41.74
CA SER A 336 12.95 -2.51 -42.32
C SER A 336 14.05 -2.12 -43.31
N GLN A 337 13.85 -1.04 -44.07
CA GLN A 337 14.81 -0.58 -45.08
C GLN A 337 16.05 0.01 -44.41
N GLU A 338 15.86 0.93 -43.46
CA GLU A 338 16.95 1.60 -42.76
C GLU A 338 17.76 0.61 -41.91
N ILE A 339 17.10 -0.26 -41.15
CA ILE A 339 17.80 -1.27 -40.32
C ILE A 339 18.59 -2.25 -41.19
N SER A 340 18.10 -2.58 -42.39
CA SER A 340 18.79 -3.53 -43.28
C SER A 340 20.16 -3.09 -43.79
N GLU A 341 20.51 -1.81 -43.63
CA GLU A 341 21.85 -1.29 -43.93
C GLU A 341 22.86 -1.58 -42.80
N LEU A 342 22.39 -1.96 -41.60
CA LEU A 342 23.21 -2.32 -40.44
C LEU A 342 23.61 -3.81 -40.45
N THR A 343 24.32 -4.25 -41.48
CA THR A 343 24.58 -5.69 -41.73
C THR A 343 25.39 -6.42 -40.65
N ASN A 344 26.04 -5.70 -39.73
CA ASN A 344 26.78 -6.29 -38.60
C ASN A 344 25.92 -6.48 -37.34
N LEU A 345 24.65 -6.05 -37.37
CA LEU A 345 23.78 -6.05 -36.19
C LEU A 345 23.50 -7.47 -35.73
N GLU A 346 23.66 -7.69 -34.43
CA GLU A 346 23.47 -8.94 -33.68
C GLU A 346 22.24 -8.85 -32.76
N MET A 347 21.95 -7.66 -32.23
CA MET A 347 20.81 -7.39 -31.35
C MET A 347 20.19 -6.02 -31.64
N LEU A 348 18.86 -6.02 -31.71
CA LEU A 348 18.02 -4.85 -31.91
C LEU A 348 16.92 -4.80 -30.86
N ASP A 349 16.83 -3.70 -30.12
CA ASP A 349 15.74 -3.45 -29.18
C ASP A 349 15.01 -2.15 -29.56
N LEU A 350 13.75 -2.29 -29.94
CA LEU A 350 12.82 -1.18 -30.24
C LEU A 350 11.62 -1.19 -29.26
N SER A 351 11.77 -1.80 -28.09
CA SER A 351 10.69 -1.95 -27.11
C SER A 351 10.15 -0.60 -26.61
N TYR A 352 8.94 -0.57 -26.04
CA TYR A 352 8.34 0.63 -25.44
C TYR A 352 8.36 1.85 -26.38
N ASN A 353 7.88 1.66 -27.61
CA ASN A 353 7.73 2.71 -28.61
C ASN A 353 6.27 2.75 -29.10
N ARG A 354 5.99 3.54 -30.14
CA ARG A 354 4.66 3.73 -30.73
C ARG A 354 4.57 3.18 -32.15
N LEU A 355 5.39 2.18 -32.50
CA LEU A 355 5.38 1.56 -33.82
C LEU A 355 4.11 0.72 -34.00
N ASN A 356 3.46 0.83 -35.15
CA ASN A 356 2.12 0.27 -35.33
C ASN A 356 1.83 -0.29 -36.74
N VAL A 357 2.69 -0.04 -37.73
CA VAL A 357 2.47 -0.48 -39.12
C VAL A 357 3.51 -1.52 -39.53
N THR A 358 3.05 -2.65 -40.08
CA THR A 358 3.94 -3.60 -40.76
C THR A 358 4.24 -3.09 -42.19
N PRO A 359 5.52 -3.03 -42.61
CA PRO A 359 5.89 -2.66 -43.97
C PRO A 359 5.38 -3.65 -45.03
N SER A 360 5.49 -3.28 -46.30
CA SER A 360 5.15 -4.20 -47.38
C SER A 360 6.14 -5.38 -47.40
N ASN A 361 5.71 -6.56 -47.88
CA ASN A 361 6.63 -7.70 -48.05
C ASN A 361 7.84 -7.38 -48.93
N GLN A 362 7.72 -6.41 -49.84
CA GLN A 362 8.85 -5.97 -50.67
C GLN A 362 9.88 -5.18 -49.86
N ASP A 363 9.42 -4.38 -48.91
CA ASP A 363 10.29 -3.62 -47.99
C ASP A 363 10.89 -4.53 -46.91
N CYS A 364 10.18 -5.57 -46.46
CA CYS A 364 10.71 -6.53 -45.49
C CYS A 364 11.79 -7.44 -46.08
N LYS A 365 11.80 -7.67 -47.40
CA LYS A 365 12.85 -8.47 -48.07
C LYS A 365 14.26 -7.89 -47.88
N SER A 366 14.40 -6.60 -47.59
CA SER A 366 15.70 -6.00 -47.32
C SER A 366 16.36 -6.61 -46.07
N LEU A 367 15.56 -7.08 -45.11
CA LEU A 367 16.03 -7.72 -43.86
C LEU A 367 16.85 -8.99 -44.09
N MET A 368 16.75 -9.64 -45.26
CA MET A 368 17.60 -10.79 -45.61
C MET A 368 19.10 -10.47 -45.60
N ARG A 369 19.48 -9.19 -45.64
CA ARG A 369 20.87 -8.73 -45.52
C ARG A 369 21.44 -8.86 -44.10
N LEU A 370 20.58 -9.03 -43.09
CA LEU A 370 20.97 -9.06 -41.67
C LEU A 370 21.32 -10.49 -41.25
N GLU A 371 22.42 -11.02 -41.79
CA GLU A 371 22.88 -12.40 -41.56
C GLU A 371 23.36 -12.69 -40.12
N ARG A 372 23.51 -11.64 -39.29
CA ARG A 372 23.98 -11.75 -37.90
C ARG A 372 22.93 -11.39 -36.87
N LEU A 373 21.77 -10.87 -37.27
CA LEU A 373 20.78 -10.37 -36.32
C LEU A 373 20.07 -11.55 -35.66
N GLU A 374 20.45 -11.81 -34.42
CA GLU A 374 20.01 -12.96 -33.63
C GLU A 374 18.86 -12.57 -32.70
N SER A 375 18.89 -11.38 -32.11
CA SER A 375 17.92 -10.93 -31.11
C SER A 375 17.15 -9.70 -31.55
N VAL A 376 15.82 -9.76 -31.47
CA VAL A 376 14.93 -8.62 -31.73
C VAL A 376 13.89 -8.51 -30.62
N SER A 377 13.84 -7.35 -29.95
CA SER A 377 12.71 -6.98 -29.07
C SER A 377 11.86 -5.90 -29.71
N LEU A 378 10.56 -6.15 -29.79
CA LEU A 378 9.52 -5.21 -30.20
C LEU A 378 8.46 -5.03 -29.11
N ALA A 379 8.77 -5.40 -27.86
CA ALA A 379 7.84 -5.37 -26.74
C ALA A 379 7.17 -3.99 -26.59
N VAL A 380 5.94 -3.95 -26.08
CA VAL A 380 5.20 -2.70 -25.82
C VAL A 380 5.21 -1.78 -27.06
N ASN A 381 4.86 -2.36 -28.21
CA ASN A 381 4.51 -1.63 -29.42
C ASN A 381 3.09 -1.99 -29.83
N ASN A 382 2.58 -1.31 -30.86
CA ASN A 382 1.19 -1.42 -31.29
C ASN A 382 1.05 -2.23 -32.59
N PHE A 383 1.97 -3.17 -32.84
CA PHE A 383 1.94 -4.07 -34.00
C PHE A 383 0.82 -5.11 -33.91
N ASN A 384 0.31 -5.54 -35.07
CA ASN A 384 -0.53 -6.72 -35.18
C ASN A 384 0.29 -7.94 -35.68
N LYS A 385 -0.33 -9.13 -35.77
CA LYS A 385 0.37 -10.36 -36.20
C LYS A 385 1.02 -10.32 -37.59
N SER A 386 0.72 -9.35 -38.46
CA SER A 386 1.42 -9.27 -39.76
C SER A 386 2.91 -8.95 -39.61
N ILE A 387 3.36 -8.40 -38.47
CA ILE A 387 4.79 -8.12 -38.25
C ILE A 387 5.65 -9.39 -38.38
N ILE A 388 5.10 -10.55 -38.03
CA ILE A 388 5.77 -11.85 -38.12
C ILE A 388 6.16 -12.19 -39.56
N SER A 389 5.32 -11.87 -40.55
CA SER A 389 5.68 -12.11 -41.95
C SER A 389 6.85 -11.22 -42.39
N CYS A 390 6.99 -10.03 -41.80
CA CYS A 390 8.16 -9.18 -42.02
C CYS A 390 9.41 -9.78 -41.38
N LEU A 391 9.31 -10.22 -40.12
CA LEU A 391 10.42 -10.82 -39.38
C LEU A 391 10.88 -12.17 -39.97
N SER A 392 10.02 -12.88 -40.72
CA SER A 392 10.39 -14.11 -41.43
C SER A 392 11.46 -13.95 -42.51
N PHE A 393 11.80 -12.71 -42.89
CA PHE A 393 12.91 -12.43 -43.79
C PHE A 393 14.27 -12.34 -43.07
N LEU A 394 14.31 -12.43 -41.74
CA LEU A 394 15.56 -12.43 -40.96
C LEU A 394 16.15 -13.85 -40.90
N PRO A 395 17.32 -14.10 -41.50
CA PRO A 395 17.85 -15.45 -41.69
C PRO A 395 18.40 -16.10 -40.41
N SER A 396 18.82 -15.29 -39.43
CA SER A 396 19.53 -15.76 -38.23
C SER A 396 18.78 -15.47 -36.91
N LEU A 397 17.52 -15.01 -37.01
CA LEU A 397 16.73 -14.62 -35.85
C LEU A 397 16.47 -15.83 -34.94
N ASN A 398 16.95 -15.76 -33.71
CA ASN A 398 16.84 -16.82 -32.71
C ASN A 398 16.10 -16.39 -31.43
N ILE A 399 16.12 -15.11 -31.06
CA ILE A 399 15.45 -14.54 -29.90
C ILE A 399 14.46 -13.48 -30.37
N LEU A 400 13.20 -13.66 -30.03
CA LEU A 400 12.13 -12.73 -30.34
C LEU A 400 11.32 -12.40 -29.09
N ASP A 401 11.31 -11.13 -28.73
CA ASP A 401 10.50 -10.58 -27.65
C ASP A 401 9.38 -9.70 -28.21
N LEU A 402 8.15 -10.11 -27.94
CA LEU A 402 6.91 -9.47 -28.34
C LEU A 402 6.02 -9.18 -27.12
N SER A 403 6.59 -9.15 -25.92
CA SER A 403 5.85 -8.93 -24.68
C SER A 403 5.03 -7.63 -24.70
N ASP A 404 3.94 -7.61 -23.92
CA ASP A 404 3.04 -6.46 -23.79
C ASP A 404 2.50 -5.88 -25.12
N SER A 405 2.39 -6.71 -26.15
CA SER A 405 1.93 -6.32 -27.49
C SER A 405 0.49 -6.78 -27.77
N TYR A 406 -0.48 -6.12 -27.14
CA TYR A 406 -1.90 -6.51 -27.10
C TYR A 406 -2.62 -6.65 -28.47
N ASN A 407 -2.07 -6.05 -29.53
CA ASN A 407 -2.67 -6.06 -30.88
C ASN A 407 -2.27 -7.26 -31.74
N LEU A 408 -1.35 -8.12 -31.28
CA LEU A 408 -0.92 -9.32 -32.01
C LEU A 408 -2.05 -10.33 -32.21
N GLY A 409 -3.08 -10.29 -31.37
CA GLY A 409 -4.26 -11.14 -31.46
C GLY A 409 -4.45 -11.98 -30.20
N ARG A 410 -5.61 -12.63 -30.10
CA ARG A 410 -6.02 -13.37 -28.88
C ARG A 410 -5.56 -14.83 -28.86
N THR A 411 -4.87 -15.30 -29.89
CA THR A 411 -4.44 -16.70 -30.01
C THR A 411 -3.00 -16.73 -30.47
N LEU A 412 -2.21 -17.65 -29.91
CA LEU A 412 -0.89 -17.92 -30.48
C LEU A 412 -1.07 -18.37 -31.94
N PHE A 413 -0.21 -17.90 -32.83
CA PHE A 413 -0.33 -18.12 -34.27
C PHE A 413 0.94 -18.77 -34.83
N PRO A 414 0.84 -19.53 -35.95
CA PRO A 414 2.02 -20.15 -36.55
C PRO A 414 3.04 -19.11 -37.05
N MET A 415 4.32 -19.30 -36.69
CA MET A 415 5.45 -18.49 -37.18
C MET A 415 6.21 -19.26 -38.26
N GLN A 416 5.63 -19.36 -39.46
CA GLN A 416 6.27 -20.06 -40.58
C GLN A 416 7.51 -19.30 -41.07
N GLY A 417 8.61 -20.03 -41.26
CA GLY A 417 9.85 -19.48 -41.83
C GLY A 417 10.79 -18.81 -40.83
N ILE A 418 10.58 -18.98 -39.52
CA ILE A 418 11.48 -18.48 -38.47
C ILE A 418 11.94 -19.65 -37.59
N GLU A 419 13.24 -19.74 -37.32
CA GLU A 419 13.84 -20.78 -36.48
C GLU A 419 14.21 -20.22 -35.09
N LEU A 420 13.20 -19.93 -34.27
CA LEU A 420 13.40 -19.36 -32.93
C LEU A 420 13.91 -20.38 -31.92
N LYS A 421 14.80 -19.91 -31.03
CA LYS A 421 15.20 -20.55 -29.78
C LYS A 421 14.49 -19.95 -28.56
N THR A 422 14.23 -18.64 -28.57
CA THR A 422 13.52 -17.96 -27.49
C THR A 422 12.36 -17.16 -28.05
N LEU A 423 11.19 -17.34 -27.44
CA LEU A 423 10.00 -16.56 -27.74
C LEU A 423 9.37 -16.06 -26.43
N ASP A 424 9.28 -14.74 -26.30
CA ASP A 424 8.52 -14.07 -25.24
C ASP A 424 7.27 -13.39 -25.82
N MET A 425 6.11 -13.79 -25.33
CA MET A 425 4.82 -13.15 -25.60
C MET A 425 4.04 -12.93 -24.30
N SER A 426 4.74 -12.64 -23.20
CA SER A 426 4.13 -12.27 -21.94
C SER A 426 3.25 -11.03 -22.09
N SER A 427 2.20 -10.92 -21.27
CA SER A 427 1.28 -9.76 -21.24
C SER A 427 0.67 -9.37 -22.60
N SER A 428 0.63 -10.28 -23.58
CA SER A 428 0.21 -9.98 -24.96
C SER A 428 -1.30 -10.14 -25.20
N GLY A 429 -2.09 -10.37 -24.15
CA GLY A 429 -3.55 -10.52 -24.22
C GLY A 429 -4.04 -11.84 -24.85
N LEU A 430 -3.18 -12.87 -24.92
CA LEU A 430 -3.53 -14.20 -25.41
C LEU A 430 -4.63 -14.84 -24.55
N ARG A 431 -5.59 -15.53 -25.17
CA ARG A 431 -6.73 -16.19 -24.52
C ARG A 431 -6.78 -17.71 -24.72
N SER A 432 -6.16 -18.22 -25.77
CA SER A 432 -6.07 -19.67 -26.02
C SER A 432 -4.82 -20.06 -26.80
N LEU A 433 -4.35 -21.28 -26.57
CA LEU A 433 -3.32 -21.95 -27.36
C LEU A 433 -3.99 -22.89 -28.39
N PRO A 434 -3.66 -22.80 -29.69
CA PRO A 434 -4.27 -23.65 -30.70
C PRO A 434 -3.79 -25.11 -30.56
N LEU A 435 -4.70 -26.04 -30.26
CA LEU A 435 -4.41 -27.47 -30.11
C LEU A 435 -4.06 -28.17 -31.45
N ASN A 436 -4.55 -27.64 -32.59
CA ASN A 436 -4.41 -28.26 -33.92
C ASN A 436 -3.48 -27.48 -34.88
N GLU A 437 -2.99 -26.31 -34.46
CA GLU A 437 -2.11 -25.43 -35.25
C GLU A 437 -0.97 -24.91 -34.37
N VAL A 438 -0.28 -25.83 -33.69
CA VAL A 438 0.90 -25.47 -32.90
C VAL A 438 1.91 -24.80 -33.83
N PRO A 439 2.52 -23.67 -33.46
CA PRO A 439 3.59 -23.07 -34.24
C PRO A 439 4.70 -24.12 -34.44
N ASN A 440 5.06 -24.40 -35.69
CA ASN A 440 6.19 -25.28 -36.00
C ASN A 440 7.51 -24.56 -35.64
N LEU A 441 7.88 -24.60 -34.37
CA LEU A 441 9.12 -24.04 -33.82
C LEU A 441 9.99 -25.18 -33.26
N PRO A 442 10.59 -26.01 -34.13
CA PRO A 442 11.22 -27.26 -33.71
C PRO A 442 12.46 -27.05 -32.83
N TYR A 443 13.10 -25.88 -32.91
CA TYR A 443 14.33 -25.55 -32.17
C TYR A 443 14.09 -24.72 -30.91
N LEU A 444 12.83 -24.51 -30.51
CA LEU A 444 12.49 -23.65 -29.39
C LEU A 444 13.04 -24.23 -28.08
N GLU A 445 13.81 -23.42 -27.36
CA GLU A 445 14.40 -23.73 -26.06
C GLU A 445 13.72 -22.97 -24.91
N VAL A 446 13.22 -21.76 -25.15
CA VAL A 446 12.57 -20.90 -24.15
C VAL A 446 11.24 -20.39 -24.67
N LEU A 447 10.17 -20.64 -23.92
CA LEU A 447 8.83 -20.14 -24.21
C LEU A 447 8.25 -19.45 -22.98
N ILE A 448 8.00 -18.14 -23.10
CA ILE A 448 7.42 -17.31 -22.04
C ILE A 448 6.07 -16.78 -22.52
N LEU A 449 5.00 -17.20 -21.84
CA LEU A 449 3.62 -16.81 -22.11
C LEU A 449 2.92 -16.27 -20.86
N SER A 450 3.69 -15.76 -19.90
CA SER A 450 3.19 -15.30 -18.61
C SER A 450 2.27 -14.08 -18.71
N ARG A 451 1.49 -13.81 -17.66
CA ARG A 451 0.61 -12.63 -17.55
C ARG A 451 -0.40 -12.48 -18.71
N ASN A 452 -0.87 -13.59 -19.26
CA ASN A 452 -1.88 -13.61 -20.32
C ASN A 452 -3.26 -14.00 -19.76
N ASN A 453 -4.25 -14.17 -20.64
CA ASN A 453 -5.59 -14.64 -20.30
C ASN A 453 -5.84 -16.08 -20.79
N LEU A 454 -4.79 -16.90 -20.93
CA LEU A 454 -4.90 -18.28 -21.41
C LEU A 454 -5.73 -19.11 -20.45
N ASN A 455 -6.76 -19.80 -20.93
CA ASN A 455 -7.67 -20.60 -20.12
C ASN A 455 -7.82 -22.04 -20.64
N GLY A 456 -8.53 -22.87 -19.88
CA GLY A 456 -8.69 -24.29 -20.18
C GLY A 456 -7.59 -25.14 -19.57
N THR A 457 -7.46 -26.40 -19.99
CA THR A 457 -6.41 -27.31 -19.52
C THR A 457 -5.07 -27.05 -20.20
N LEU A 458 -3.97 -27.39 -19.54
CA LEU A 458 -2.63 -27.31 -20.12
C LEU A 458 -2.58 -28.13 -21.43
N PRO A 459 -2.22 -27.51 -22.58
CA PRO A 459 -2.20 -28.18 -23.87
C PRO A 459 -0.92 -29.00 -24.04
N MET A 460 -0.73 -30.02 -23.20
CA MET A 460 0.53 -30.77 -23.12
C MET A 460 0.88 -31.50 -24.40
N GLU A 461 -0.10 -31.95 -25.18
CA GLU A 461 0.15 -32.57 -26.50
C GLU A 461 0.78 -31.57 -27.47
N ALA A 462 0.32 -30.33 -27.46
CA ALA A 462 0.91 -29.26 -28.25
C ALA A 462 2.30 -28.89 -27.76
N LEU A 463 2.47 -28.71 -26.43
CA LEU A 463 3.76 -28.36 -25.85
C LEU A 463 4.81 -29.45 -26.06
N ALA A 464 4.40 -30.73 -26.02
CA ALA A 464 5.26 -31.88 -26.28
C ALA A 464 5.92 -31.89 -27.66
N SER A 465 5.42 -31.11 -28.63
CA SER A 465 6.07 -30.94 -29.94
C SER A 465 7.37 -30.12 -29.88
N PHE A 466 7.60 -29.35 -28.81
CA PHE A 466 8.83 -28.59 -28.60
C PHE A 466 9.91 -29.45 -27.94
N HIS A 467 10.55 -30.31 -28.72
CA HIS A 467 11.50 -31.33 -28.20
C HIS A 467 12.77 -30.76 -27.53
N HIS A 468 13.13 -29.51 -27.83
CA HIS A 468 14.32 -28.84 -27.28
C HIS A 468 14.01 -27.88 -26.13
N LEU A 469 12.76 -27.84 -25.66
CA LEU A 469 12.32 -26.87 -24.66
C LEU A 469 13.04 -27.09 -23.31
N LYS A 470 13.73 -26.05 -22.86
CA LYS A 470 14.48 -25.97 -21.59
C LYS A 470 13.77 -25.09 -20.57
N SER A 471 13.10 -24.02 -20.99
CA SER A 471 12.36 -23.13 -20.11
C SER A 471 10.93 -22.95 -20.61
N LEU A 472 9.98 -23.14 -19.70
CA LEU A 472 8.56 -22.95 -19.94
C LEU A 472 7.95 -22.12 -18.81
N ASP A 473 7.50 -20.92 -19.14
CA ASP A 473 6.78 -20.03 -18.23
C ASP A 473 5.35 -19.80 -18.73
N LEU A 474 4.39 -20.32 -17.96
CA LEU A 474 2.94 -20.12 -18.17
C LEU A 474 2.28 -19.39 -16.98
N SER A 475 3.07 -18.69 -16.18
CA SER A 475 2.62 -18.02 -14.96
C SER A 475 1.56 -16.94 -15.21
N TYR A 476 0.80 -16.57 -14.17
CA TYR A 476 -0.23 -15.51 -14.23
C TYR A 476 -1.20 -15.67 -15.41
N ASN A 477 -1.81 -16.84 -15.52
CA ASN A 477 -2.81 -17.18 -16.53
C ASN A 477 -4.09 -17.72 -15.84
N LYS A 478 -4.99 -18.35 -16.60
CA LYS A 478 -6.28 -18.90 -16.13
C LYS A 478 -6.41 -20.39 -16.45
N PHE A 479 -5.29 -21.11 -16.51
CA PHE A 479 -5.31 -22.55 -16.75
C PHE A 479 -5.99 -23.29 -15.59
N VAL A 480 -6.74 -24.34 -15.90
CA VAL A 480 -7.49 -25.18 -14.95
C VAL A 480 -7.19 -26.67 -15.18
N GLY A 481 -7.54 -27.52 -14.22
CA GLY A 481 -7.35 -28.97 -14.34
C GLY A 481 -5.95 -29.44 -13.91
N SER A 482 -5.74 -30.75 -13.96
CA SER A 482 -4.49 -31.39 -13.52
C SER A 482 -3.39 -31.35 -14.57
N ILE A 483 -2.14 -31.38 -14.11
CA ILE A 483 -0.96 -31.52 -14.98
C ILE A 483 -0.94 -32.95 -15.57
N PRO A 484 -1.07 -33.11 -16.90
CA PRO A 484 -1.00 -34.41 -17.55
C PRO A 484 0.39 -35.07 -17.45
N SER A 485 0.44 -36.40 -17.35
CA SER A 485 1.70 -37.17 -17.32
C SER A 485 2.54 -37.04 -18.58
N THR A 486 1.98 -36.54 -19.69
CA THR A 486 2.66 -36.17 -20.92
C THR A 486 3.81 -35.18 -20.69
N ILE A 487 3.83 -34.42 -19.59
CA ILE A 487 4.96 -33.54 -19.23
C ILE A 487 6.32 -34.23 -19.23
N LYS A 488 6.35 -35.55 -18.98
CA LYS A 488 7.58 -36.35 -19.06
C LYS A 488 8.24 -36.37 -20.44
N SER A 489 7.50 -36.06 -21.52
CA SER A 489 8.06 -35.97 -22.87
C SER A 489 8.97 -34.75 -23.04
N LEU A 490 8.87 -33.76 -22.15
CA LEU A 490 9.67 -32.53 -22.14
C LEU A 490 10.92 -32.70 -21.28
N SER A 491 11.66 -33.80 -21.45
CA SER A 491 12.81 -34.18 -20.60
C SER A 491 13.99 -33.19 -20.63
N SER A 492 14.00 -32.28 -21.59
CA SER A 492 14.98 -31.19 -21.73
C SER A 492 14.75 -30.04 -20.75
N LEU A 493 13.58 -29.98 -20.10
CA LEU A 493 13.20 -28.89 -19.20
C LEU A 493 14.16 -28.76 -18.02
N GLN A 494 14.50 -27.50 -17.78
CA GLN A 494 15.36 -26.98 -16.72
C GLN A 494 14.58 -25.99 -15.85
N VAL A 495 13.67 -25.21 -16.42
CA VAL A 495 12.86 -24.22 -15.72
C VAL A 495 11.40 -24.43 -16.08
N VAL A 496 10.55 -24.54 -15.06
CA VAL A 496 9.09 -24.61 -15.21
C VAL A 496 8.45 -23.68 -14.19
N SER A 497 7.68 -22.70 -14.66
CA SER A 497 6.80 -21.89 -13.81
C SER A 497 5.36 -21.94 -14.30
N PHE A 498 4.47 -22.37 -13.39
CA PHE A 498 3.01 -22.37 -13.57
C PHE A 498 2.31 -21.50 -12.52
N THR A 499 3.05 -20.59 -11.87
CA THR A 499 2.51 -19.80 -10.75
C THR A 499 1.26 -18.99 -11.12
N HIS A 500 0.39 -18.72 -10.15
CA HIS A 500 -0.80 -17.88 -10.29
C HIS A 500 -1.71 -18.36 -11.44
N ASN A 501 -2.20 -19.59 -11.30
CA ASN A 501 -3.18 -20.20 -12.19
C ASN A 501 -4.28 -20.88 -11.34
N ALA A 502 -5.20 -21.61 -11.98
CA ALA A 502 -6.24 -22.39 -11.32
C ALA A 502 -6.06 -23.90 -11.54
N LEU A 503 -4.81 -24.37 -11.68
CA LEU A 503 -4.48 -25.78 -11.87
C LEU A 503 -4.78 -26.56 -10.58
N ASN A 504 -5.21 -27.81 -10.69
CA ASN A 504 -5.67 -28.60 -9.55
C ASN A 504 -5.28 -30.08 -9.62
N GLY A 505 -5.69 -30.85 -8.62
CA GLY A 505 -5.43 -32.29 -8.55
C GLY A 505 -4.02 -32.63 -8.08
N SER A 506 -3.77 -33.92 -7.89
CA SER A 506 -2.54 -34.42 -7.30
C SER A 506 -1.39 -34.53 -8.28
N LEU A 507 -0.17 -34.24 -7.84
CA LEU A 507 1.04 -34.54 -8.60
C LEU A 507 1.31 -36.05 -8.60
N PHE A 508 1.58 -36.62 -9.79
CA PHE A 508 1.83 -38.05 -9.96
C PHE A 508 3.32 -38.37 -10.07
N ASN A 509 3.73 -39.59 -9.69
CA ASN A 509 5.10 -40.06 -9.88
C ASN A 509 5.47 -40.18 -11.38
N ASP A 510 4.50 -40.56 -12.23
CA ASP A 510 4.66 -40.62 -13.69
C ASP A 510 4.45 -39.21 -14.27
N GLY A 511 5.52 -38.43 -14.43
CA GLY A 511 5.45 -37.03 -14.85
C GLY A 511 6.75 -36.27 -14.54
N PHE A 512 6.69 -35.29 -13.64
CA PHE A 512 7.84 -34.44 -13.24
C PHE A 512 9.08 -35.22 -12.82
N CYS A 513 8.92 -36.43 -12.30
CA CYS A 513 10.04 -37.23 -11.82
C CYS A 513 10.99 -37.71 -12.93
N ASP A 514 10.57 -37.65 -14.19
CA ASP A 514 11.42 -37.93 -15.36
C ASP A 514 12.24 -36.71 -15.81
N LEU A 515 11.94 -35.50 -15.30
CA LEU A 515 12.61 -34.24 -15.65
C LEU A 515 13.92 -34.06 -14.85
N LYS A 516 14.90 -34.94 -15.05
CA LYS A 516 16.15 -34.96 -14.25
C LYS A 516 17.02 -33.70 -14.39
N ASN A 517 16.80 -32.89 -15.41
CA ASN A 517 17.53 -31.65 -15.67
C ASN A 517 16.89 -30.42 -14.99
N LEU A 518 15.79 -30.60 -14.26
CA LEU A 518 15.07 -29.50 -13.64
C LEU A 518 15.94 -28.78 -12.59
N HIS A 519 16.11 -27.49 -12.79
CA HIS A 519 16.80 -26.54 -11.92
C HIS A 519 15.81 -25.68 -11.14
N GLU A 520 14.68 -25.34 -11.75
CA GLU A 520 13.67 -24.47 -11.14
C GLU A 520 12.28 -25.05 -11.37
N LEU A 521 11.53 -25.19 -10.29
CA LEU A 521 10.15 -25.63 -10.29
C LEU A 521 9.33 -24.68 -9.43
N ASP A 522 8.46 -23.92 -10.08
CA ASP A 522 7.52 -23.00 -9.45
C ASP A 522 6.08 -23.41 -9.81
N LEU A 523 5.38 -23.93 -8.81
CA LEU A 523 3.98 -24.33 -8.90
C LEU A 523 3.10 -23.49 -7.96
N SER A 524 3.62 -22.36 -7.47
CA SER A 524 2.97 -21.56 -6.43
C SER A 524 1.61 -21.01 -6.86
N ASP A 525 0.77 -20.64 -5.89
CA ASP A 525 -0.52 -19.97 -6.11
C ASP A 525 -1.42 -20.69 -7.15
N ASN A 526 -1.80 -21.91 -6.78
CA ASN A 526 -2.65 -22.81 -7.56
C ASN A 526 -3.58 -23.60 -6.61
N MET A 527 -4.26 -24.63 -7.11
CA MET A 527 -5.15 -25.51 -6.34
C MET A 527 -4.65 -26.97 -6.31
N PHE A 528 -3.34 -27.22 -6.43
CA PHE A 528 -2.79 -28.58 -6.35
C PHE A 528 -3.04 -29.21 -4.99
N ASP A 529 -3.44 -30.48 -4.97
CA ASP A 529 -3.78 -31.22 -3.74
C ASP A 529 -3.00 -32.55 -3.62
N GLY A 530 -3.31 -33.33 -2.59
CA GLY A 530 -2.65 -34.59 -2.32
C GLY A 530 -1.22 -34.44 -1.77
N ASN A 531 -0.47 -35.54 -1.75
CA ASN A 531 0.87 -35.58 -1.15
C ASN A 531 1.95 -35.27 -2.20
N LEU A 532 3.09 -34.74 -1.75
CA LEU A 532 4.26 -34.54 -2.61
C LEU A 532 4.82 -35.88 -3.14
N PRO A 533 5.13 -36.00 -4.45
CA PRO A 533 5.69 -37.22 -5.02
C PRO A 533 7.04 -37.57 -4.41
N GLN A 534 7.20 -38.81 -3.92
CA GLN A 534 8.45 -39.25 -3.29
C GLN A 534 9.65 -39.21 -4.26
N CYS A 535 9.39 -39.36 -5.57
CA CYS A 535 10.41 -39.35 -6.60
C CYS A 535 11.03 -37.97 -6.86
N PHE A 536 10.49 -36.88 -6.29
CA PHE A 536 11.16 -35.56 -6.30
C PHE A 536 12.52 -35.60 -5.61
N SER A 537 12.74 -36.54 -4.68
CA SER A 537 14.06 -36.82 -4.10
C SER A 537 15.16 -37.16 -5.13
N GLY A 538 14.79 -37.52 -6.36
CA GLY A 538 15.71 -37.79 -7.46
C GLY A 538 15.99 -36.58 -8.37
N LEU A 539 15.47 -35.39 -8.09
CA LEU A 539 15.68 -34.16 -8.87
C LEU A 539 16.90 -33.38 -8.38
N SER A 540 18.07 -34.02 -8.26
CA SER A 540 19.27 -33.48 -7.59
C SER A 540 19.82 -32.15 -8.14
N SER A 541 19.39 -31.76 -9.34
CA SER A 541 19.76 -30.52 -10.02
C SER A 541 18.93 -29.30 -9.58
N LEU A 542 17.87 -29.53 -8.79
CA LEU A 542 16.90 -28.50 -8.37
C LEU A 542 17.55 -27.51 -7.41
N LYS A 543 17.44 -26.23 -7.75
CA LYS A 543 17.96 -25.07 -7.01
C LYS A 543 16.84 -24.22 -6.44
N PHE A 544 15.77 -24.02 -7.22
CA PHE A 544 14.60 -23.26 -6.85
C PHE A 544 13.39 -24.19 -6.77
N PHE A 545 12.73 -24.23 -5.61
CA PHE A 545 11.56 -25.06 -5.41
C PHE A 545 10.46 -24.30 -4.64
N ASP A 546 9.45 -23.85 -5.38
CA ASP A 546 8.29 -23.16 -4.82
C ASP A 546 7.01 -23.94 -5.14
N ILE A 547 6.30 -24.32 -4.09
CA ILE A 547 4.99 -24.98 -4.14
C ILE A 547 3.99 -24.29 -3.21
N SER A 548 4.28 -23.05 -2.81
CA SER A 548 3.50 -22.28 -1.86
C SER A 548 2.09 -21.98 -2.37
N LEU A 549 1.19 -21.55 -1.49
CA LEU A 549 -0.18 -21.14 -1.86
C LEU A 549 -0.93 -22.22 -2.66
N ASN A 550 -0.95 -23.45 -2.14
CA ASN A 550 -1.61 -24.60 -2.74
C ASN A 550 -2.42 -25.37 -1.69
N GLN A 551 -2.92 -26.56 -2.04
CA GLN A 551 -3.72 -27.43 -1.19
C GLN A 551 -2.99 -28.73 -0.84
N PHE A 552 -1.65 -28.79 -0.95
CA PHE A 552 -0.88 -30.00 -0.66
C PHE A 552 -1.06 -30.47 0.79
N THR A 553 -1.21 -31.78 0.97
CA THR A 553 -1.46 -32.45 2.25
C THR A 553 -0.35 -33.44 2.62
N GLY A 554 -0.50 -34.09 3.77
CA GLY A 554 0.43 -35.12 4.24
C GLY A 554 1.71 -34.52 4.82
N ILE A 555 2.72 -35.37 4.99
CA ILE A 555 4.03 -35.01 5.56
C ILE A 555 5.03 -34.79 4.42
N ILE A 556 5.87 -33.76 4.52
CA ILE A 556 6.97 -33.53 3.59
C ILE A 556 8.00 -34.66 3.75
N PRO A 557 8.29 -35.47 2.70
CA PRO A 557 9.18 -36.63 2.84
C PRO A 557 10.61 -36.21 3.22
N PRO A 558 11.22 -36.73 4.31
CA PRO A 558 12.57 -36.33 4.71
C PRO A 558 13.65 -36.61 3.64
N SER A 559 13.49 -37.71 2.89
CA SER A 559 14.39 -38.07 1.79
C SER A 559 14.38 -37.06 0.64
N LEU A 560 13.29 -36.32 0.45
CA LEU A 560 13.19 -35.27 -0.55
C LEU A 560 14.17 -34.15 -0.21
N ILE A 561 14.15 -33.67 1.02
CA ILE A 561 15.02 -32.59 1.46
C ILE A 561 16.49 -33.02 1.46
N VAL A 562 16.81 -34.15 2.10
CA VAL A 562 18.21 -34.58 2.28
C VAL A 562 18.94 -34.79 0.95
N ASN A 563 18.25 -35.25 -0.09
CA ASN A 563 18.88 -35.56 -1.38
C ASN A 563 19.05 -34.34 -2.30
N LEU A 564 18.24 -33.29 -2.14
CA LEU A 564 18.23 -32.12 -3.01
C LEU A 564 19.30 -31.08 -2.63
N THR A 565 20.55 -31.53 -2.53
CA THR A 565 21.68 -30.72 -2.01
C THR A 565 22.03 -29.46 -2.82
N SER A 566 21.47 -29.29 -4.03
CA SER A 566 21.63 -28.10 -4.87
C SER A 566 20.70 -26.95 -4.50
N LEU A 567 19.72 -27.16 -3.59
CA LEU A 567 18.72 -26.15 -3.23
C LEU A 567 19.35 -24.85 -2.72
N GLU A 568 18.85 -23.75 -3.24
CA GLU A 568 19.20 -22.36 -2.93
C GLU A 568 17.98 -21.59 -2.41
N TYR A 569 16.78 -21.91 -2.94
CA TYR A 569 15.49 -21.33 -2.60
C TYR A 569 14.44 -22.41 -2.38
N VAL A 570 13.69 -22.31 -1.27
CA VAL A 570 12.58 -23.21 -0.93
C VAL A 570 11.42 -22.41 -0.33
N ASP A 571 10.20 -22.60 -0.85
CA ASP A 571 8.97 -22.09 -0.26
C ASP A 571 7.85 -23.14 -0.22
N PHE A 572 7.37 -23.46 0.98
CA PHE A 572 6.30 -24.43 1.24
C PHE A 572 5.04 -23.79 1.85
N SER A 573 5.00 -22.46 1.91
CA SER A 573 4.01 -21.69 2.66
C SER A 573 2.58 -21.89 2.17
N PHE A 574 1.61 -21.66 3.04
CA PHE A 574 0.17 -21.68 2.70
C PHE A 574 -0.29 -22.95 2.00
N ASN A 575 0.14 -24.10 2.52
CA ASN A 575 -0.36 -25.42 2.17
C ASN A 575 -1.12 -26.06 3.35
N LYS A 576 -1.63 -27.27 3.14
CA LYS A 576 -2.37 -28.08 4.13
C LYS A 576 -1.53 -29.24 4.69
N PHE A 577 -0.21 -29.10 4.68
CA PHE A 577 0.69 -30.10 5.26
C PHE A 577 0.36 -30.34 6.74
N GLU A 578 0.71 -31.53 7.21
CA GLU A 578 0.46 -31.98 8.58
C GLU A 578 1.68 -32.69 9.17
N GLY A 579 1.70 -32.83 10.50
CA GLY A 579 2.80 -33.47 11.22
C GLY A 579 3.94 -32.51 11.55
N SER A 580 5.15 -33.04 11.69
CA SER A 580 6.34 -32.28 12.07
C SER A 580 7.38 -32.28 10.95
N PHE A 581 7.86 -31.09 10.59
CA PHE A 581 8.94 -30.89 9.63
C PHE A 581 10.25 -30.55 10.35
N LEU A 582 11.23 -31.44 10.25
CA LEU A 582 12.57 -31.24 10.84
C LEU A 582 13.39 -30.30 9.97
N PHE A 583 13.65 -29.06 10.43
CA PHE A 583 14.47 -28.11 9.68
C PHE A 583 15.93 -28.55 9.53
N SER A 584 16.44 -29.33 10.49
CA SER A 584 17.80 -29.90 10.47
C SER A 584 18.07 -30.87 9.31
N LEU A 585 17.04 -31.30 8.57
CA LEU A 585 17.20 -32.05 7.32
C LEU A 585 18.03 -31.28 6.29
N PHE A 586 18.07 -29.95 6.37
CA PHE A 586 18.92 -29.13 5.52
C PHE A 586 20.39 -29.08 5.95
N SER A 587 20.79 -29.71 7.06
CA SER A 587 22.15 -29.58 7.64
C SER A 587 23.31 -29.76 6.65
N ASN A 588 23.15 -30.66 5.66
CA ASN A 588 24.16 -30.93 4.63
C ASN A 588 24.15 -29.98 3.41
N HIS A 589 23.19 -29.06 3.32
CA HIS A 589 23.09 -28.11 2.22
C HIS A 589 24.13 -27.00 2.39
N LYS A 590 24.78 -26.60 1.29
CA LYS A 590 25.84 -25.57 1.31
C LYS A 590 25.42 -24.27 0.62
N LYS A 591 24.35 -24.32 -0.18
CA LYS A 591 23.93 -23.21 -1.05
C LYS A 591 22.62 -22.55 -0.64
N LEU A 592 21.89 -23.13 0.31
CA LEU A 592 20.59 -22.64 0.76
C LEU A 592 20.73 -21.20 1.28
N GLN A 593 19.96 -20.29 0.69
CA GLN A 593 19.97 -18.85 1.01
C GLN A 593 18.58 -18.34 1.40
N PHE A 594 17.52 -18.97 0.90
CA PHE A 594 16.14 -18.58 1.14
C PHE A 594 15.32 -19.78 1.61
N PHE A 595 14.62 -19.60 2.73
CA PHE A 595 13.62 -20.56 3.20
C PHE A 595 12.40 -19.84 3.73
N ARG A 596 11.22 -20.18 3.19
CA ARG A 596 9.93 -19.72 3.70
C ARG A 596 9.02 -20.92 3.98
N PHE A 597 8.49 -20.95 5.18
CA PHE A 597 7.39 -21.83 5.54
C PHE A 597 6.47 -21.06 6.48
N GLU A 598 5.34 -20.62 5.94
CA GLU A 598 4.27 -19.99 6.70
C GLU A 598 3.04 -20.89 6.69
N SER A 599 2.52 -21.22 7.86
CA SER A 599 1.37 -22.13 7.96
C SER A 599 0.06 -21.37 8.02
N GLY A 600 -0.88 -21.71 7.15
CA GLY A 600 -2.29 -21.34 7.30
C GLY A 600 -3.08 -22.30 8.19
N SER A 601 -2.45 -23.34 8.74
CA SER A 601 -3.09 -24.46 9.43
C SER A 601 -2.42 -24.77 10.77
N GLU A 602 -3.21 -24.97 11.82
CA GLU A 602 -2.70 -25.44 13.11
C GLU A 602 -2.23 -26.90 13.09
N LYS A 603 -2.16 -27.59 11.94
CA LYS A 603 -1.82 -29.02 11.87
C LYS A 603 -0.34 -29.35 11.64
N ILE A 604 0.44 -28.40 11.14
CA ILE A 604 1.88 -28.58 10.94
C ILE A 604 2.70 -27.88 12.02
N GLU A 605 3.86 -28.42 12.35
CA GLU A 605 4.90 -27.80 13.17
C GLU A 605 6.25 -27.90 12.45
N VAL A 606 7.06 -26.85 12.53
CA VAL A 606 8.47 -26.87 12.13
C VAL A 606 9.34 -27.07 13.37
N GLU A 607 10.04 -28.18 13.42
CA GLU A 607 11.00 -28.54 14.46
C GLU A 607 12.39 -28.01 14.10
N THR A 608 12.87 -27.02 14.84
CA THR A 608 14.15 -26.36 14.58
C THR A 608 15.29 -26.84 15.48
N GLU A 609 15.00 -27.52 16.58
CA GLU A 609 15.97 -27.82 17.63
C GLU A 609 16.47 -29.26 17.62
N GLU A 610 15.86 -30.18 16.87
CA GLU A 610 16.28 -31.57 16.80
C GLU A 610 17.12 -31.88 15.54
N PRO A 611 18.31 -32.51 15.64
CA PRO A 611 18.99 -32.86 16.90
C PRO A 611 19.62 -31.62 17.55
N ILE A 612 19.59 -31.59 18.89
CA ILE A 612 20.07 -30.45 19.68
C ILE A 612 21.51 -30.07 19.31
N GLY A 613 21.73 -28.78 19.01
CA GLY A 613 23.05 -28.23 18.73
C GLY A 613 23.57 -28.50 17.31
N TRP A 614 22.70 -28.85 16.37
CA TRP A 614 23.10 -29.00 14.96
C TRP A 614 23.58 -27.67 14.36
N ILE A 615 24.53 -27.77 13.42
CA ILE A 615 25.17 -26.60 12.80
C ILE A 615 24.93 -26.66 11.28
N PRO A 616 24.28 -25.64 10.70
CA PRO A 616 24.07 -25.57 9.25
C PRO A 616 25.37 -25.31 8.49
N MET A 617 25.58 -25.98 7.35
CA MET A 617 26.68 -25.68 6.42
C MET A 617 26.39 -24.52 5.45
N PHE A 618 25.18 -23.96 5.50
CA PHE A 618 24.71 -22.87 4.66
C PHE A 618 24.63 -21.53 5.42
N GLN A 619 24.48 -20.44 4.67
CA GLN A 619 24.25 -19.10 5.20
C GLN A 619 23.01 -18.49 4.54
N LEU A 620 21.94 -18.42 5.31
CA LEU A 620 20.67 -17.81 4.91
C LEU A 620 20.82 -16.30 4.80
N LYS A 621 20.12 -15.76 3.81
CA LYS A 621 19.81 -14.33 3.68
C LYS A 621 18.38 -14.05 4.13
N TYR A 622 17.46 -14.98 3.90
CA TYR A 622 16.04 -14.83 4.20
C TYR A 622 15.53 -16.08 4.91
N LEU A 623 14.89 -15.87 6.06
CA LEU A 623 14.19 -16.93 6.79
C LEU A 623 12.83 -16.43 7.24
N VAL A 624 11.78 -17.15 6.87
CA VAL A 624 10.41 -16.90 7.32
C VAL A 624 9.85 -18.21 7.85
N LEU A 625 9.48 -18.21 9.13
CA LEU A 625 8.88 -19.34 9.84
C LEU A 625 7.65 -18.87 10.62
N SER A 626 6.74 -18.13 9.97
CA SER A 626 5.57 -17.58 10.65
C SER A 626 4.49 -18.63 10.89
N ASN A 627 3.86 -18.62 12.07
CA ASN A 627 2.82 -19.58 12.47
C ASN A 627 3.22 -21.06 12.35
N CYS A 628 4.50 -21.39 12.59
CA CYS A 628 5.05 -22.73 12.37
C CYS A 628 5.65 -23.39 13.61
N ILE A 629 6.09 -22.62 14.60
CA ILE A 629 6.80 -23.10 15.80
C ILE A 629 5.84 -23.04 16.99
N LYS A 630 5.30 -24.20 17.35
CA LYS A 630 4.32 -24.34 18.42
C LYS A 630 4.96 -24.41 19.81
N LYS A 631 4.12 -24.23 20.83
CA LYS A 631 4.52 -24.26 22.24
C LYS A 631 4.93 -25.64 22.70
N ARG A 632 6.12 -25.75 23.29
CA ARG A 632 6.64 -26.99 23.88
C ARG A 632 6.51 -27.05 25.40
N PRO A 633 6.48 -28.25 26.01
CA PRO A 633 6.46 -28.43 27.46
C PRO A 633 7.64 -27.76 28.18
N ASN A 634 8.80 -27.66 27.52
CA ASN A 634 10.03 -27.07 28.06
C ASN A 634 10.27 -25.62 27.59
N GLY A 635 9.25 -24.97 26.99
CA GLY A 635 9.35 -23.66 26.36
C GLY A 635 9.92 -23.73 24.94
N SER A 636 9.41 -22.91 24.03
CA SER A 636 9.94 -22.81 22.66
C SER A 636 10.95 -21.65 22.63
N VAL A 637 12.18 -21.92 22.22
CA VAL A 637 13.25 -20.92 22.18
C VAL A 637 13.50 -20.45 20.75
N VAL A 638 14.08 -19.25 20.60
CA VAL A 638 14.55 -18.79 19.29
C VAL A 638 15.48 -19.84 18.69
N PRO A 639 15.30 -20.23 17.41
CA PRO A 639 16.03 -21.34 16.83
C PRO A 639 17.55 -21.24 17.00
N SER A 640 18.16 -22.25 17.62
CA SER A 640 19.57 -22.17 18.04
C SER A 640 20.56 -22.11 16.87
N PHE A 641 20.22 -22.72 15.73
CA PHE A 641 21.05 -22.66 14.53
C PHE A 641 21.29 -21.24 14.01
N LEU A 642 20.43 -20.27 14.36
CA LEU A 642 20.58 -18.86 14.01
C LEU A 642 21.85 -18.23 14.60
N LEU A 643 22.37 -18.78 15.70
CA LEU A 643 23.67 -18.37 16.27
C LEU A 643 24.81 -18.49 15.26
N HIS A 644 24.69 -19.41 14.30
CA HIS A 644 25.68 -19.70 13.26
C HIS A 644 25.39 -18.98 11.94
N GLN A 645 24.38 -18.10 11.88
CA GLN A 645 24.04 -17.31 10.70
C GLN A 645 24.61 -15.89 10.81
N HIS A 646 25.26 -15.44 9.75
CA HIS A 646 25.97 -14.14 9.68
C HIS A 646 25.63 -13.30 8.44
N LYS A 647 24.72 -13.78 7.59
CA LYS A 647 24.34 -13.14 6.32
C LYS A 647 22.85 -12.82 6.23
N LEU A 648 22.10 -12.90 7.33
CA LEU A 648 20.66 -12.62 7.33
C LEU A 648 20.40 -11.15 6.99
N LEU A 649 19.47 -10.96 6.05
CA LEU A 649 18.89 -9.68 5.62
C LEU A 649 17.45 -9.55 6.12
N LEU A 650 16.71 -10.67 6.18
CA LEU A 650 15.35 -10.74 6.70
C LEU A 650 15.17 -11.96 7.61
N LEU A 651 14.59 -11.71 8.79
CA LEU A 651 14.10 -12.76 9.67
C LEU A 651 12.65 -12.47 10.07
N ASP A 652 11.76 -13.39 9.75
CA ASP A 652 10.38 -13.40 10.22
C ASP A 652 10.10 -14.69 10.99
N VAL A 653 9.85 -14.58 12.28
CA VAL A 653 9.42 -15.67 13.16
C VAL A 653 8.15 -15.28 13.91
N SER A 654 7.29 -14.50 13.25
CA SER A 654 6.02 -14.02 13.81
C SER A 654 4.99 -15.13 14.06
N HIS A 655 3.96 -14.82 14.85
CA HIS A 655 2.81 -15.69 15.12
C HIS A 655 3.20 -17.08 15.66
N ASN A 656 4.29 -17.16 16.42
CA ASN A 656 4.79 -18.41 17.00
C ASN A 656 4.62 -18.42 18.52
N SER A 657 5.06 -19.49 19.18
CA SER A 657 5.07 -19.59 20.64
C SER A 657 6.47 -19.35 21.25
N LEU A 658 7.33 -18.52 20.64
CA LEU A 658 8.70 -18.31 21.11
C LEU A 658 8.72 -17.54 22.43
N GLU A 659 9.51 -18.02 23.38
CA GLU A 659 9.66 -17.48 24.73
C GLU A 659 11.10 -17.01 24.98
N GLY A 660 11.30 -16.30 26.11
CA GLY A 660 12.60 -15.77 26.53
C GLY A 660 12.79 -14.30 26.18
N GLN A 661 14.03 -13.82 26.20
CA GLN A 661 14.36 -12.44 25.83
C GLN A 661 14.68 -12.33 24.35
N VAL A 662 14.42 -11.16 23.75
CA VAL A 662 14.85 -10.87 22.38
C VAL A 662 16.38 -11.01 22.27
N PRO A 663 16.90 -11.86 21.38
CA PRO A 663 18.32 -12.21 21.35
C PRO A 663 19.20 -11.13 20.73
N ASN A 664 19.90 -10.37 21.56
CA ASN A 664 20.85 -9.33 21.10
C ASN A 664 22.03 -9.85 20.26
N TRP A 665 22.40 -11.11 20.42
CA TRP A 665 23.44 -11.72 19.61
C TRP A 665 23.03 -11.83 18.13
N LEU A 666 21.73 -11.85 17.81
CA LEU A 666 21.24 -11.90 16.44
C LEU A 666 21.66 -10.65 15.66
N LEU A 667 21.44 -9.47 16.26
CA LEU A 667 21.83 -8.17 15.71
C LEU A 667 23.35 -8.02 15.63
N LYS A 668 24.07 -8.54 16.62
CA LYS A 668 25.54 -8.54 16.61
C LYS A 668 26.11 -9.37 15.46
N ASN A 669 25.51 -10.54 15.22
CA ASN A 669 25.99 -11.51 14.24
C ASN A 669 25.58 -11.15 12.81
N ASN A 670 24.50 -10.41 12.61
CA ASN A 670 23.93 -10.05 11.31
C ASN A 670 23.82 -8.53 11.18
N LYS A 671 24.93 -7.87 10.83
CA LYS A 671 25.00 -6.40 10.77
C LYS A 671 24.09 -5.78 9.71
N ASN A 672 23.85 -6.50 8.61
CA ASN A 672 23.05 -6.05 7.47
C ASN A 672 21.58 -6.52 7.56
N LEU A 673 21.13 -6.98 8.74
CA LEU A 673 19.73 -7.35 8.94
C LEU A 673 18.86 -6.11 8.77
N GLY A 674 18.04 -6.09 7.72
CA GLY A 674 17.14 -4.97 7.41
C GLY A 674 15.73 -5.15 7.96
N VAL A 675 15.26 -6.40 8.05
CA VAL A 675 13.90 -6.72 8.51
C VAL A 675 13.95 -7.75 9.64
N LEU A 676 13.32 -7.41 10.77
CA LEU A 676 13.15 -8.30 11.91
C LEU A 676 11.70 -8.26 12.39
N LYS A 677 10.99 -9.39 12.20
CA LYS A 677 9.60 -9.58 12.64
C LYS A 677 9.52 -10.65 13.70
N LEU A 678 9.09 -10.24 14.90
CA LEU A 678 8.93 -11.04 16.12
C LEU A 678 7.48 -10.98 16.65
N LYS A 679 6.55 -10.46 15.84
CA LYS A 679 5.15 -10.25 16.18
C LYS A 679 4.48 -11.49 16.77
N ASP A 680 3.53 -11.31 17.68
CA ASP A 680 2.63 -12.35 18.21
C ASP A 680 3.41 -13.59 18.67
N ASN A 681 4.28 -13.38 19.66
CA ASN A 681 5.06 -14.41 20.33
C ASN A 681 4.90 -14.27 21.86
N SER A 682 5.78 -14.89 22.64
CA SER A 682 5.78 -14.81 24.11
C SER A 682 7.10 -14.23 24.65
N PHE A 683 7.77 -13.36 23.88
CA PHE A 683 9.00 -12.69 24.32
C PHE A 683 8.76 -11.80 25.54
N ARG A 684 9.72 -11.81 26.47
CA ARG A 684 9.70 -11.09 27.74
C ARG A 684 10.97 -10.26 27.92
N GLY A 685 11.03 -9.49 29.01
CA GLY A 685 12.20 -8.70 29.37
C GLY A 685 12.04 -7.24 28.99
N VAL A 686 13.15 -6.54 28.78
CA VAL A 686 13.17 -5.11 28.40
C VAL A 686 13.76 -4.96 27.00
N ILE A 687 13.36 -3.90 26.29
CA ILE A 687 13.99 -3.53 25.02
C ILE A 687 15.43 -3.13 25.32
N HIS A 688 16.38 -3.94 24.84
CA HIS A 688 17.78 -3.78 25.21
C HIS A 688 18.68 -3.79 23.98
N MET A 689 18.79 -2.65 23.28
CA MET A 689 19.68 -2.52 22.12
C MET A 689 21.11 -2.19 22.57
N ARG A 690 22.09 -3.04 22.24
CA ARG A 690 23.53 -2.81 22.56
C ARG A 690 24.41 -2.54 21.35
N TYR A 691 23.90 -2.81 20.16
CA TYR A 691 24.68 -2.78 18.92
C TYR A 691 23.93 -1.94 17.89
N LYS A 692 24.67 -1.08 17.18
CA LYS A 692 24.14 -0.35 16.02
C LYS A 692 23.76 -1.36 14.94
N SER A 693 22.59 -1.18 14.34
CA SER A 693 21.98 -2.10 13.39
C SER A 693 21.39 -1.34 12.22
N ASN A 694 21.40 -1.99 11.04
CA ASN A 694 20.86 -1.45 9.80
C ASN A 694 19.38 -1.82 9.59
N ILE A 695 18.67 -2.14 10.67
CA ILE A 695 17.24 -2.47 10.60
C ILE A 695 16.44 -1.26 10.11
N LYS A 696 15.65 -1.51 9.06
CA LYS A 696 14.64 -0.60 8.50
C LYS A 696 13.24 -0.96 8.98
N TRP A 697 12.96 -2.26 9.17
CA TRP A 697 11.66 -2.76 9.64
C TRP A 697 11.81 -3.57 10.92
N LEU A 698 11.24 -3.06 12.01
CA LEU A 698 11.23 -3.73 13.30
C LEU A 698 9.81 -3.91 13.83
N ASP A 699 9.36 -5.15 13.93
CA ASP A 699 8.09 -5.50 14.54
C ASP A 699 8.29 -6.44 15.73
N MET A 700 7.99 -5.93 16.93
CA MET A 700 7.98 -6.71 18.18
C MET A 700 6.59 -6.71 18.82
N SER A 701 5.54 -6.45 18.05
CA SER A 701 4.18 -6.33 18.57
C SER A 701 3.63 -7.65 19.13
N GLY A 702 2.61 -7.58 19.98
CA GLY A 702 1.92 -8.79 20.48
C GLY A 702 2.82 -9.70 21.32
N ASN A 703 3.61 -9.12 22.21
CA ASN A 703 4.52 -9.85 23.10
C ASN A 703 4.30 -9.43 24.57
N HIS A 704 5.15 -9.92 25.48
CA HIS A 704 5.12 -9.58 26.91
C HIS A 704 6.34 -8.73 27.31
N ILE A 705 6.79 -7.83 26.42
CA ILE A 705 7.95 -6.97 26.67
C ILE A 705 7.53 -5.87 27.66
N THR A 706 8.38 -5.65 28.67
CA THR A 706 8.17 -4.73 29.80
C THR A 706 9.25 -3.64 29.81
N GLY A 707 9.20 -2.72 30.78
CA GLY A 707 10.21 -1.68 30.93
C GLY A 707 9.89 -0.43 30.10
N THR A 708 10.89 0.42 29.87
CA THR A 708 10.72 1.69 29.14
C THR A 708 11.29 1.59 27.74
N ILE A 709 10.81 2.45 26.84
CA ILE A 709 11.46 2.67 25.54
C ILE A 709 12.84 3.34 25.79
N PRO A 710 13.95 2.83 25.23
CA PRO A 710 15.28 3.40 25.46
C PRO A 710 15.42 4.86 24.96
N GLU A 711 16.02 5.73 25.77
CA GLU A 711 16.24 7.15 25.42
C GLU A 711 17.21 7.37 24.24
N ASN A 712 18.01 6.39 23.87
CA ASN A 712 19.00 6.51 22.78
C ASN A 712 18.70 5.54 21.63
N LEU A 713 17.42 5.21 21.40
CA LEU A 713 17.00 4.24 20.38
C LEU A 713 17.53 4.60 18.98
N GLN A 714 17.50 5.89 18.61
CA GLN A 714 18.04 6.39 17.35
C GLN A 714 19.51 6.04 17.12
N SER A 715 20.33 6.01 18.18
CA SER A 715 21.76 5.68 18.06
C SER A 715 21.98 4.21 17.66
N PHE A 716 21.00 3.34 17.93
CA PHE A 716 21.08 1.92 17.65
C PHE A 716 20.39 1.51 16.34
N ILE A 717 19.28 2.16 15.97
CA ILE A 717 18.52 1.87 14.73
C ILE A 717 18.25 3.14 13.92
N PRO A 718 19.29 3.82 13.41
CA PRO A 718 19.15 5.11 12.74
C PRO A 718 18.45 5.06 11.38
N LEU A 719 18.33 3.86 10.77
CA LEU A 719 17.74 3.66 9.44
C LEU A 719 16.28 3.17 9.48
N ILE A 720 15.66 3.17 10.66
CA ILE A 720 14.31 2.63 10.87
C ILE A 720 13.26 3.43 10.08
N THR A 721 12.41 2.72 9.33
CA THR A 721 11.26 3.25 8.58
C THR A 721 9.94 2.72 9.14
N TYR A 722 9.92 1.48 9.63
CA TYR A 722 8.77 0.85 10.30
C TYR A 722 9.14 0.41 11.70
N LEU A 723 8.46 0.94 12.72
CA LEU A 723 8.66 0.58 14.12
C LEU A 723 7.34 0.24 14.80
N ASN A 724 7.15 -1.04 15.16
CA ASN A 724 5.97 -1.51 15.85
C ASN A 724 6.33 -2.19 17.18
N PHE A 725 5.96 -1.55 18.28
CA PHE A 725 6.06 -2.06 19.66
C PHE A 725 4.69 -2.23 20.32
N SER A 726 3.62 -2.25 19.52
CA SER A 726 2.26 -2.31 20.04
C SER A 726 1.94 -3.61 20.79
N SER A 727 0.87 -3.61 21.57
CA SER A 727 0.35 -4.81 22.26
C SER A 727 1.42 -5.50 23.12
N ASN A 728 2.07 -4.71 23.99
CA ASN A 728 3.09 -5.14 24.93
C ASN A 728 2.79 -4.57 26.33
N GLU A 729 3.74 -4.67 27.27
CA GLU A 729 3.64 -4.15 28.63
C GLU A 729 4.61 -2.99 28.90
N LEU A 730 4.94 -2.20 27.87
CA LEU A 730 5.87 -1.07 27.97
C LEU A 730 5.25 0.05 28.83
N LYS A 731 6.08 0.69 29.67
CA LYS A 731 5.69 1.76 30.59
C LYS A 731 6.64 2.94 30.49
N GLY A 732 6.34 4.01 31.22
CA GLY A 732 7.16 5.24 31.22
C GLY A 732 6.75 6.19 30.10
N VAL A 733 7.63 7.14 29.77
CA VAL A 733 7.36 8.20 28.80
C VAL A 733 7.84 7.82 27.40
N ILE A 734 7.25 8.42 26.37
CA ILE A 734 7.79 8.38 25.01
C ILE A 734 9.04 9.28 25.00
N PRO A 735 10.24 8.73 24.74
CA PRO A 735 11.48 9.49 24.81
C PRO A 735 11.57 10.53 23.70
N THR A 736 12.21 11.66 23.98
CA THR A 736 12.40 12.74 23.01
C THR A 736 13.20 12.28 21.79
N SER A 737 14.22 11.44 21.95
CA SER A 737 14.98 10.92 20.81
C SER A 737 14.17 10.16 19.76
N MET A 738 12.92 9.78 20.04
CA MET A 738 12.02 9.22 19.04
C MET A 738 11.76 10.18 17.88
N PHE A 739 11.82 11.51 18.10
CA PHE A 739 11.70 12.50 17.02
C PHE A 739 12.96 12.60 16.13
N ASP A 740 14.07 12.01 16.54
CA ASP A 740 15.31 11.99 15.74
C ASP A 740 15.32 10.85 14.70
N LEU A 741 14.28 10.00 14.70
CA LEU A 741 14.07 8.94 13.70
C LEU A 741 13.48 9.51 12.41
N THR A 742 14.21 10.41 11.75
CA THR A 742 13.70 11.21 10.61
C THR A 742 13.33 10.38 9.36
N LYS A 743 13.76 9.11 9.28
CA LYS A 743 13.36 8.17 8.22
C LYS A 743 12.06 7.41 8.50
N LEU A 744 11.45 7.59 9.68
CA LEU A 744 10.28 6.83 10.12
C LEU A 744 9.01 7.19 9.32
N TRP A 745 8.35 6.16 8.80
CA TRP A 745 7.05 6.25 8.10
C TRP A 745 5.92 5.75 8.99
N ILE A 746 6.14 4.63 9.68
CA ILE A 746 5.15 3.99 10.54
C ILE A 746 5.69 3.86 11.96
N LEU A 747 4.94 4.41 12.92
CA LEU A 747 5.16 4.26 14.35
C LEU A 747 3.91 3.71 15.02
N ASP A 748 3.98 2.51 15.57
CA ASP A 748 2.91 1.93 16.37
C ASP A 748 3.39 1.59 17.79
N LEU A 749 2.89 2.35 18.76
CA LEU A 749 3.11 2.16 20.20
C LEU A 749 1.80 1.84 20.93
N SER A 750 0.74 1.50 20.20
CA SER A 750 -0.59 1.28 20.75
C SER A 750 -0.64 0.09 21.72
N ASN A 751 -1.69 0.02 22.55
CA ASN A 751 -1.95 -1.11 23.45
C ASN A 751 -0.77 -1.41 24.39
N ASN A 752 -0.33 -0.40 25.12
CA ASN A 752 0.75 -0.49 26.10
C ASN A 752 0.35 0.23 27.41
N LYS A 753 1.30 0.43 28.33
CA LYS A 753 1.13 1.17 29.60
C LYS A 753 1.95 2.48 29.60
N LEU A 754 2.14 3.10 28.43
CA LEU A 754 2.89 4.36 28.30
C LEU A 754 2.13 5.51 28.96
N SER A 755 2.86 6.50 29.45
CA SER A 755 2.36 7.61 30.27
C SER A 755 3.13 8.90 29.96
N GLY A 756 2.72 10.04 30.52
CA GLY A 756 3.39 11.32 30.26
C GLY A 756 2.82 12.05 29.04
N GLU A 757 3.41 13.22 28.75
CA GLU A 757 3.05 14.01 27.58
C GLU A 757 3.75 13.50 26.33
N VAL A 758 3.04 13.53 25.20
CA VAL A 758 3.64 13.23 23.88
C VAL A 758 4.57 14.38 23.48
N PRO A 759 5.85 14.11 23.15
CA PRO A 759 6.77 15.15 22.70
C PRO A 759 6.25 15.87 21.45
N LYS A 760 6.17 17.20 21.49
CA LYS A 760 5.63 18.01 20.38
C LYS A 760 6.34 17.79 19.04
N GLY A 761 7.64 17.48 19.09
CA GLY A 761 8.45 17.17 17.91
C GLY A 761 7.93 15.98 17.11
N LEU A 762 7.13 15.09 17.71
CA LEU A 762 6.58 13.91 17.04
C LEU A 762 5.70 14.30 15.83
N PHE A 763 5.00 15.43 15.88
CA PHE A 763 4.11 15.90 14.81
C PHE A 763 4.71 17.02 13.96
N THR A 764 5.89 17.53 14.30
CA THR A 764 6.52 18.65 13.56
C THR A 764 7.83 18.27 12.88
N ASN A 765 8.57 17.30 13.43
CA ASN A 765 9.92 16.96 12.96
C ASN A 765 9.96 15.64 12.18
N LEU A 766 8.98 14.75 12.36
CA LEU A 766 8.85 13.51 11.58
C LEU A 766 8.15 13.79 10.24
N SER A 767 8.83 14.51 9.34
CA SER A 767 8.27 14.96 8.06
C SER A 767 7.93 13.84 7.07
N ARG A 768 8.35 12.59 7.35
CA ARG A 768 8.05 11.39 6.56
C ARG A 768 7.05 10.45 7.22
N ALA A 769 6.63 10.74 8.45
CA ALA A 769 5.69 9.87 9.14
C ALA A 769 4.31 9.97 8.48
N GLU A 770 3.81 8.81 8.05
CA GLU A 770 2.49 8.63 7.45
C GLU A 770 1.50 8.04 8.46
N ILE A 771 1.96 7.14 9.33
CA ILE A 771 1.11 6.46 10.32
C ILE A 771 1.72 6.60 11.71
N ILE A 772 0.97 7.22 12.62
CA ILE A 772 1.31 7.29 14.05
C ILE A 772 0.15 6.76 14.87
N LYS A 773 0.44 5.77 15.71
CA LYS A 773 -0.55 5.15 16.61
C LYS A 773 -0.06 5.08 18.04
N LEU A 774 -0.82 5.72 18.91
CA LEU A 774 -0.58 5.81 20.35
C LEU A 774 -1.78 5.29 21.16
N SER A 775 -2.76 4.68 20.49
CA SER A 775 -4.02 4.21 21.04
C SER A 775 -3.87 3.32 22.28
N ASN A 776 -4.85 3.35 23.18
CA ASN A 776 -4.91 2.47 24.35
C ASN A 776 -3.62 2.51 25.21
N ASN A 777 -3.36 3.68 25.78
CA ASN A 777 -2.26 3.95 26.71
C ASN A 777 -2.77 4.86 27.84
N THR A 778 -1.87 5.41 28.67
CA THR A 778 -2.19 6.37 29.74
C THR A 778 -1.54 7.74 29.48
N LEU A 779 -1.38 8.12 28.22
CA LEU A 779 -0.76 9.39 27.80
C LEU A 779 -1.71 10.54 28.12
N TYR A 780 -1.15 11.70 28.47
CA TYR A 780 -1.95 12.88 28.83
C TYR A 780 -1.36 14.17 28.25
N GLY A 781 -2.03 15.29 28.50
CA GLY A 781 -1.59 16.61 28.09
C GLY A 781 -2.24 17.07 26.78
N ASN A 782 -1.84 18.26 26.34
CA ASN A 782 -2.54 18.97 25.26
C ASN A 782 -1.92 18.71 23.89
N VAL A 783 -1.93 17.44 23.46
CA VAL A 783 -1.18 16.93 22.30
C VAL A 783 -1.54 17.62 20.97
N LEU A 784 -2.82 17.94 20.76
CA LEU A 784 -3.30 18.64 19.56
C LEU A 784 -3.47 20.17 19.74
N SER A 785 -2.97 20.75 20.84
CA SER A 785 -3.11 22.19 21.07
C SER A 785 -2.05 22.99 20.32
N ARG A 786 -2.45 24.11 19.68
CA ARG A 786 -1.65 25.07 18.86
C ARG A 786 -1.54 24.71 17.37
N ASN A 787 -0.62 25.35 16.66
CA ASN A 787 -0.39 25.17 15.23
C ASN A 787 0.17 23.77 14.96
N LEU A 788 -0.60 22.95 14.24
CA LEU A 788 -0.24 21.59 13.84
C LEU A 788 0.35 21.58 12.42
N SER A 789 1.21 20.59 12.13
CA SER A 789 1.82 20.34 10.81
C SER A 789 1.60 18.87 10.42
N LEU A 790 0.39 18.53 9.97
CA LEU A 790 -0.02 17.15 9.67
C LEU A 790 0.11 16.81 8.17
N ASP A 791 1.07 17.42 7.46
CA ASP A 791 1.12 17.36 5.99
C ASP A 791 1.54 15.99 5.43
N SER A 792 2.33 15.22 6.16
CA SER A 792 2.77 13.88 5.75
C SER A 792 1.89 12.76 6.29
N LEU A 793 1.02 13.03 7.26
CA LEU A 793 0.27 12.00 7.98
C LEU A 793 -0.96 11.56 7.19
N GLU A 794 -1.09 10.26 6.98
CA GLU A 794 -2.29 9.57 6.52
C GLU A 794 -3.17 9.10 7.69
N THR A 795 -2.56 8.55 8.74
CA THR A 795 -3.27 7.98 9.89
C THR A 795 -2.70 8.50 11.20
N LEU A 796 -3.58 9.05 12.03
CA LEU A 796 -3.27 9.44 13.41
C LEU A 796 -4.30 8.83 14.36
N GLN A 797 -3.86 7.88 15.18
CA GLN A 797 -4.69 7.24 16.21
C GLN A 797 -4.18 7.54 17.61
N LEU A 798 -5.00 8.23 18.39
CA LEU A 798 -4.74 8.72 19.75
C LEU A 798 -5.81 8.22 20.74
N ASP A 799 -6.69 7.31 20.30
CA ASP A 799 -7.85 6.87 21.06
C ASP A 799 -7.52 6.20 22.38
N ASN A 800 -8.47 6.22 23.31
CA ASN A 800 -8.38 5.58 24.63
C ASN A 800 -7.11 5.97 25.40
N ASN A 801 -7.01 7.26 25.70
CA ASN A 801 -5.93 7.90 26.45
C ASN A 801 -6.52 8.99 27.39
N CYS A 802 -5.66 9.80 28.01
CA CYS A 802 -6.04 10.89 28.91
C CYS A 802 -5.71 12.28 28.32
N PHE A 803 -5.76 12.45 27.00
CA PHE A 803 -5.43 13.74 26.36
C PHE A 803 -6.47 14.80 26.65
N THR A 804 -6.01 16.05 26.82
CA THR A 804 -6.84 17.19 27.24
C THR A 804 -6.69 18.39 26.31
N GLY A 805 -7.45 19.46 26.57
CA GLY A 805 -7.29 20.75 25.93
C GLY A 805 -7.99 20.85 24.58
N ASN A 806 -7.88 22.04 23.97
CA ASN A 806 -8.56 22.33 22.71
C ASN A 806 -7.72 21.87 21.50
N ILE A 807 -8.42 21.42 20.45
CA ILE A 807 -7.82 21.11 19.16
C ILE A 807 -7.43 22.42 18.46
N GLY A 808 -6.16 22.56 18.12
CA GLY A 808 -5.62 23.75 17.49
C GLY A 808 -5.97 23.90 16.01
N ILE A 809 -5.50 25.01 15.43
CA ILE A 809 -5.64 25.26 13.99
C ILE A 809 -4.52 24.52 13.28
N ASN A 810 -4.86 23.73 12.26
CA ASN A 810 -3.87 23.20 11.34
C ASN A 810 -3.40 24.36 10.44
N THR A 811 -2.14 24.78 10.58
CA THR A 811 -1.58 25.90 9.80
C THR A 811 -1.16 25.50 8.40
N SER A 812 -1.20 24.21 8.10
CA SER A 812 -0.84 23.72 6.79
C SER A 812 -1.91 24.05 5.76
N VAL A 813 -1.46 24.68 4.67
CA VAL A 813 -2.31 25.10 3.55
C VAL A 813 -2.78 23.89 2.72
N ASN A 814 -2.20 22.69 2.94
CA ASN A 814 -2.43 21.46 2.19
C ASN A 814 -2.37 20.19 3.06
N SER A 815 -3.22 20.06 4.09
CA SER A 815 -3.45 18.75 4.73
C SER A 815 -4.25 17.87 3.75
N ARG A 816 -3.57 17.33 2.73
CA ARG A 816 -4.17 16.58 1.61
C ARG A 816 -4.10 15.07 1.78
N TYR A 817 -3.46 14.60 2.85
CA TYR A 817 -3.14 13.20 3.04
C TYR A 817 -3.81 12.55 4.27
N LEU A 818 -4.32 13.33 5.24
CA LEU A 818 -4.89 12.77 6.47
C LEU A 818 -6.25 12.11 6.18
N ARG A 819 -6.23 10.78 6.19
CA ARG A 819 -7.36 9.90 5.90
C ARG A 819 -8.06 9.42 7.16
N VAL A 820 -7.30 9.07 8.19
CA VAL A 820 -7.83 8.54 9.45
C VAL A 820 -7.38 9.41 10.61
N LEU A 821 -8.34 9.97 11.35
CA LEU A 821 -8.12 10.65 12.61
C LEU A 821 -9.00 10.05 13.69
N ASP A 822 -8.38 9.32 14.62
CA ASP A 822 -9.05 8.78 15.80
C ASP A 822 -8.52 9.46 17.07
N ILE A 823 -9.39 10.24 17.70
CA ILE A 823 -9.16 10.90 18.99
C ILE A 823 -10.19 10.47 20.04
N SER A 824 -10.90 9.37 19.79
CA SER A 824 -11.99 8.90 20.63
C SER A 824 -11.54 8.52 22.05
N GLU A 825 -12.45 8.45 23.01
CA GLU A 825 -12.20 7.98 24.38
C GLU A 825 -11.06 8.79 25.06
N ASN A 826 -11.22 10.12 25.11
CA ASN A 826 -10.24 11.07 25.66
C ASN A 826 -10.96 12.22 26.42
N HIS A 827 -10.24 13.30 26.74
CA HIS A 827 -10.78 14.46 27.43
C HIS A 827 -10.60 15.78 26.65
N PHE A 828 -10.59 15.73 25.31
CA PHE A 828 -10.51 16.93 24.48
C PHE A 828 -11.72 17.85 24.70
N THR A 829 -11.47 19.17 24.67
CA THR A 829 -12.48 20.21 24.94
C THR A 829 -12.62 21.20 23.77
N GLY A 830 -13.70 21.98 23.78
CA GLY A 830 -13.93 23.04 22.81
C GLY A 830 -14.50 22.54 21.47
N ARG A 831 -14.48 23.41 20.46
CA ARG A 831 -15.14 23.17 19.17
C ARG A 831 -14.24 22.41 18.20
N ILE A 832 -14.84 21.57 17.35
CA ILE A 832 -14.17 20.97 16.19
C ILE A 832 -13.74 22.07 15.21
N PRO A 833 -12.45 22.21 14.88
CA PRO A 833 -11.97 23.12 13.85
C PRO A 833 -12.42 22.74 12.42
N SER A 834 -12.56 23.72 11.54
CA SER A 834 -13.03 23.50 10.16
C SER A 834 -12.10 22.62 9.30
N TRP A 835 -10.81 22.54 9.62
CA TRP A 835 -9.88 21.68 8.88
C TRP A 835 -10.26 20.20 9.01
N MET A 836 -10.82 19.77 10.15
CA MET A 836 -11.24 18.37 10.34
C MET A 836 -12.36 18.00 9.36
N SER A 837 -13.31 18.92 9.11
CA SER A 837 -14.34 18.72 8.08
C SER A 837 -13.83 18.78 6.63
N ASN A 838 -12.54 19.11 6.40
CA ASN A 838 -11.91 19.23 5.08
C ASN A 838 -10.64 18.37 4.92
N MET A 839 -10.36 17.41 5.82
CA MET A 839 -9.10 16.66 5.85
C MET A 839 -8.82 15.79 4.60
N CYS A 840 -9.85 15.40 3.85
CA CYS A 840 -9.71 14.56 2.65
C CYS A 840 -10.27 15.17 1.36
N SER A 841 -10.52 16.49 1.31
CA SER A 841 -11.33 17.05 0.23
C SER A 841 -10.68 17.06 -1.16
N ASP A 842 -9.35 16.92 -1.24
CA ASP A 842 -8.56 17.00 -2.49
C ASP A 842 -7.66 15.77 -2.74
N SER A 843 -7.86 14.65 -2.02
CA SER A 843 -7.08 13.42 -2.22
C SER A 843 -7.49 12.71 -3.52
N TYR A 844 -6.52 12.15 -4.25
CA TYR A 844 -6.77 11.33 -5.45
C TYR A 844 -7.64 10.10 -5.15
N TYR A 845 -7.63 9.67 -3.87
CA TYR A 845 -8.45 8.60 -3.29
C TYR A 845 -9.38 9.25 -2.25
N SER A 846 -10.60 9.58 -2.66
CA SER A 846 -11.61 10.23 -1.79
C SER A 846 -12.47 9.23 -1.01
N ASP A 847 -12.18 7.93 -1.17
CA ASP A 847 -12.78 6.79 -0.49
C ASP A 847 -12.00 6.37 0.76
N GLY A 848 -12.71 6.10 1.86
CA GLY A 848 -12.12 5.63 3.13
C GLY A 848 -11.65 6.70 4.10
N CYS A 849 -12.28 7.87 4.16
CA CYS A 849 -11.96 8.88 5.17
C CYS A 849 -12.72 8.68 6.48
N GLU A 850 -11.99 8.73 7.60
CA GLU A 850 -12.48 8.35 8.92
C GLU A 850 -12.16 9.42 9.96
N LEU A 851 -13.21 9.92 10.62
CA LEU A 851 -13.11 10.83 11.75
C LEU A 851 -13.83 10.22 12.96
N LEU A 852 -13.06 9.82 13.96
CA LEU A 852 -13.56 9.31 15.22
C LEU A 852 -13.14 10.24 16.36
N ALA A 853 -14.13 10.82 17.04
CA ALA A 853 -13.97 11.72 18.16
C ALA A 853 -14.95 11.41 19.30
N ARG A 854 -15.45 10.16 19.34
CA ARG A 854 -16.38 9.67 20.34
C ARG A 854 -15.87 9.87 21.77
N ASN A 855 -16.78 10.04 22.73
CA ASN A 855 -16.50 10.08 24.17
C ASN A 855 -15.38 11.09 24.53
N ASN A 856 -15.69 12.36 24.31
CA ASN A 856 -14.86 13.51 24.65
C ASN A 856 -15.73 14.63 25.25
N HIS A 857 -15.15 15.78 25.55
CA HIS A 857 -15.85 16.98 26.02
C HIS A 857 -15.99 18.05 24.91
N LEU A 858 -16.09 17.63 23.65
CA LEU A 858 -16.22 18.55 22.52
C LEU A 858 -17.61 19.18 22.48
N ASP A 859 -17.69 20.45 22.08
CA ASP A 859 -18.92 21.23 22.09
C ASP A 859 -19.09 22.11 20.83
N GLY A 860 -20.22 22.83 20.77
CA GLY A 860 -20.56 23.69 19.63
C GLY A 860 -21.32 22.96 18.53
N PRO A 861 -21.60 23.66 17.41
CA PRO A 861 -22.10 23.03 16.20
C PRO A 861 -20.97 22.34 15.43
N PHE A 862 -21.26 21.21 14.78
CA PHE A 862 -20.31 20.56 13.87
C PHE A 862 -20.09 21.42 12.61
N PRO A 863 -18.84 21.68 12.17
CA PRO A 863 -18.57 22.55 11.04
C PRO A 863 -18.93 21.91 9.69
N CYS A 864 -19.35 22.74 8.73
CA CYS A 864 -19.52 22.31 7.33
C CYS A 864 -18.16 22.17 6.64
N GLY A 865 -17.99 21.12 5.83
CA GLY A 865 -16.81 20.92 5.01
C GLY A 865 -17.10 20.03 3.79
N LYS A 866 -16.09 19.87 2.93
CA LYS A 866 -16.21 19.13 1.66
C LYS A 866 -15.96 17.63 1.79
N THR A 867 -15.31 17.19 2.86
CA THR A 867 -14.96 15.78 3.08
C THR A 867 -16.23 14.94 3.18
N SER A 868 -16.30 13.86 2.41
CA SER A 868 -17.27 12.79 2.61
C SER A 868 -16.62 11.71 3.47
N PHE A 869 -17.03 11.60 4.73
CA PHE A 869 -16.51 10.56 5.62
C PHE A 869 -17.16 9.23 5.32
N GLU A 870 -16.36 8.19 5.19
CA GLU A 870 -16.82 6.79 5.21
C GLU A 870 -17.24 6.39 6.62
N PHE A 871 -16.46 6.81 7.63
CA PHE A 871 -16.77 6.61 9.05
C PHE A 871 -16.72 7.97 9.77
N LEU A 872 -17.86 8.44 10.26
CA LEU A 872 -17.95 9.61 11.14
C LEU A 872 -18.55 9.20 12.48
N ASP A 873 -17.74 9.24 13.54
CA ASP A 873 -18.20 9.05 14.92
C ASP A 873 -17.84 10.25 15.80
N ILE A 874 -18.85 11.04 16.14
CA ILE A 874 -18.75 12.16 17.10
C ILE A 874 -19.68 11.96 18.29
N SER A 875 -20.06 10.70 18.55
CA SER A 875 -21.00 10.35 19.60
C SER A 875 -20.45 10.63 21.01
N GLN A 876 -21.31 10.65 22.03
CA GLN A 876 -20.91 10.83 23.43
C GLN A 876 -20.09 12.11 23.67
N ASN A 877 -20.62 13.25 23.20
CA ASN A 877 -20.00 14.57 23.35
C ASN A 877 -21.06 15.60 23.80
N SER A 878 -20.76 16.89 23.69
CA SER A 878 -21.67 18.00 24.01
C SER A 878 -22.06 18.83 22.79
N PHE A 879 -22.06 18.25 21.58
CA PHE A 879 -22.50 18.94 20.35
C PHE A 879 -23.96 19.36 20.45
N TYR A 880 -24.29 20.59 20.01
CA TYR A 880 -25.63 21.14 20.10
C TYR A 880 -26.05 21.90 18.84
N GLY A 881 -27.33 22.27 18.78
CA GLY A 881 -27.94 22.87 17.59
C GLY A 881 -28.51 21.81 16.65
N PRO A 882 -29.01 22.20 15.47
CA PRO A 882 -29.47 21.23 14.47
C PRO A 882 -28.30 20.46 13.85
N ILE A 883 -28.55 19.22 13.45
CA ILE A 883 -27.59 18.46 12.61
C ILE A 883 -27.41 19.25 11.29
N PRO A 884 -26.17 19.64 10.90
CA PRO A 884 -25.96 20.46 9.72
C PRO A 884 -26.37 19.75 8.42
N SER A 885 -27.17 20.40 7.57
CA SER A 885 -27.60 19.85 6.28
C SER A 885 -26.51 19.88 5.20
N CYS A 886 -25.37 20.51 5.49
CA CYS A 886 -24.24 20.71 4.58
C CYS A 886 -23.20 19.56 4.62
N ILE A 887 -23.38 18.56 5.49
CA ILE A 887 -22.46 17.43 5.61
C ILE A 887 -22.53 16.63 4.31
N ASN A 888 -21.37 16.36 3.71
CA ASN A 888 -21.27 15.46 2.57
C ASN A 888 -21.32 14.01 3.07
N LEU A 889 -22.26 13.23 2.55
CA LEU A 889 -22.60 11.88 3.04
C LEU A 889 -22.56 10.81 1.93
N GLU A 890 -21.95 11.13 0.78
CA GLU A 890 -21.96 10.29 -0.43
C GLU A 890 -21.36 8.89 -0.19
N PHE A 891 -20.23 8.83 0.52
CA PHE A 891 -19.49 7.59 0.79
C PHE A 891 -19.68 7.04 2.21
N THR A 892 -20.57 7.63 3.01
CA THR A 892 -20.74 7.26 4.43
C THR A 892 -21.30 5.85 4.60
N LYS A 893 -20.57 5.02 5.33
CA LYS A 893 -20.97 3.68 5.80
C LYS A 893 -21.39 3.70 7.26
N HIS A 894 -20.68 4.42 8.12
CA HIS A 894 -20.94 4.47 9.55
C HIS A 894 -21.11 5.93 10.01
N LEU A 895 -22.30 6.26 10.52
CA LEU A 895 -22.62 7.60 11.01
C LEU A 895 -23.12 7.53 12.44
N HIS A 896 -22.30 8.01 13.37
CA HIS A 896 -22.60 8.04 14.81
C HIS A 896 -22.58 9.46 15.36
N LEU A 897 -23.78 9.96 15.63
CA LEU A 897 -24.04 11.26 16.23
C LEU A 897 -24.70 11.12 17.62
N GLY A 898 -24.84 9.88 18.10
CA GLY A 898 -25.59 9.53 19.30
C GLY A 898 -25.03 10.17 20.58
N SER A 899 -25.83 10.25 21.64
CA SER A 899 -25.40 10.76 22.96
C SER A 899 -24.80 12.17 22.91
N ASN A 900 -25.54 13.10 22.29
CA ASN A 900 -25.17 14.51 22.16
C ASN A 900 -26.37 15.39 22.58
N ARG A 901 -26.33 16.68 22.23
CA ARG A 901 -27.42 17.65 22.50
C ARG A 901 -28.02 18.21 21.21
N PHE A 902 -28.02 17.43 20.12
CA PHE A 902 -28.63 17.86 18.87
C PHE A 902 -30.14 18.06 19.01
N ILE A 903 -30.66 19.13 18.38
CA ILE A 903 -32.07 19.52 18.39
C ILE A 903 -32.61 19.59 16.95
N GLY A 904 -33.90 19.90 16.78
CA GLY A 904 -34.49 20.11 15.45
C GLY A 904 -34.97 18.79 14.82
N PHE A 905 -34.88 18.69 13.48
CA PHE A 905 -35.37 17.57 12.69
C PHE A 905 -34.19 16.79 12.06
N VAL A 906 -34.44 15.54 11.67
CA VAL A 906 -33.50 14.79 10.83
C VAL A 906 -33.38 15.49 9.46
N PRO A 907 -32.16 15.86 9.00
CA PRO A 907 -31.99 16.61 7.76
C PRO A 907 -32.35 15.80 6.50
N ASN A 908 -32.88 16.46 5.47
CA ASN A 908 -33.14 15.83 4.17
C ASN A 908 -31.87 15.33 3.47
N ALA A 909 -30.68 15.87 3.81
CA ALA A 909 -29.40 15.41 3.27
C ALA A 909 -29.12 13.93 3.56
N PHE A 910 -29.75 13.35 4.60
CA PHE A 910 -29.63 11.92 4.92
C PHE A 910 -30.25 11.01 3.85
N GLN A 911 -31.02 11.56 2.89
CA GLN A 911 -31.45 10.81 1.70
C GLN A 911 -30.26 10.34 0.84
N ASN A 912 -29.10 10.99 0.95
CA ASN A 912 -27.90 10.66 0.18
C ASN A 912 -27.05 9.53 0.81
N LEU A 913 -27.45 8.98 1.96
CA LEU A 913 -26.77 7.88 2.66
C LEU A 913 -26.92 6.52 1.95
N THR A 914 -26.54 6.45 0.67
CA THR A 914 -26.78 5.26 -0.17
C THR A 914 -25.93 4.05 0.24
N ASN A 915 -24.78 4.28 0.88
CA ASN A 915 -23.83 3.25 1.33
C ASN A 915 -23.93 2.92 2.83
N VAL A 916 -24.84 3.56 3.57
CA VAL A 916 -24.87 3.45 5.03
C VAL A 916 -25.19 2.03 5.50
N LEU A 917 -24.42 1.55 6.47
CA LEU A 917 -24.62 0.32 7.22
C LEU A 917 -25.14 0.64 8.63
N THR A 918 -24.53 1.63 9.29
CA THR A 918 -24.89 2.02 10.67
C THR A 918 -25.28 3.49 10.72
N LEU A 919 -26.48 3.76 11.25
CA LEU A 919 -26.97 5.10 11.53
C LEU A 919 -27.38 5.21 13.01
N ASP A 920 -26.57 5.89 13.80
CA ASP A 920 -26.87 6.21 15.20
C ASP A 920 -27.05 7.72 15.40
N ILE A 921 -28.27 8.13 15.71
CA ILE A 921 -28.62 9.48 16.16
C ILE A 921 -29.39 9.44 17.49
N SER A 922 -29.23 8.36 18.24
CA SER A 922 -29.90 8.10 19.51
C SER A 922 -29.44 9.06 20.60
N HIS A 923 -30.16 9.12 21.74
CA HIS A 923 -29.75 9.90 22.92
C HIS A 923 -29.46 11.38 22.58
N ASN A 924 -30.41 12.03 21.91
CA ASN A 924 -30.36 13.44 21.53
C ASN A 924 -31.73 14.08 21.85
N TYR A 925 -31.94 15.33 21.44
CA TYR A 925 -33.20 16.05 21.60
C TYR A 925 -33.94 16.24 20.26
N LEU A 926 -33.70 15.36 19.28
CA LEU A 926 -34.32 15.44 17.95
C LEU A 926 -35.84 15.27 18.04
N SER A 927 -36.56 16.00 17.21
CA SER A 927 -38.02 16.14 17.27
C SER A 927 -38.66 16.00 15.89
N GLY A 928 -40.00 16.01 15.85
CA GLY A 928 -40.76 15.81 14.62
C GLY A 928 -41.04 14.34 14.34
N ARG A 929 -41.45 14.03 13.11
CA ARG A 929 -41.75 12.65 12.68
C ARG A 929 -40.47 11.97 12.20
N ILE A 930 -40.42 10.64 12.35
CA ILE A 930 -39.39 9.81 11.71
C ILE A 930 -39.58 9.93 10.18
N PRO A 931 -38.56 10.36 9.42
CA PRO A 931 -38.68 10.53 7.98
C PRO A 931 -38.90 9.20 7.24
N GLU A 932 -39.77 9.21 6.23
CA GLU A 932 -40.08 8.01 5.43
C GLU A 932 -38.89 7.49 4.63
N PHE A 933 -38.00 8.38 4.16
CA PHE A 933 -36.84 8.01 3.34
C PHE A 933 -35.85 7.10 4.07
N LEU A 934 -35.85 7.07 5.41
CA LEU A 934 -34.97 6.17 6.17
C LEU A 934 -35.26 4.71 5.84
N GLY A 935 -36.49 4.39 5.45
CA GLY A 935 -36.88 3.04 5.01
C GLY A 935 -36.40 2.68 3.60
N GLU A 936 -35.98 3.67 2.81
CA GLU A 936 -35.57 3.52 1.41
C GLU A 936 -34.03 3.37 1.28
N LEU A 937 -33.30 3.38 2.39
CA LEU A 937 -31.85 3.23 2.40
C LEU A 937 -31.46 1.76 2.11
N PRO A 938 -30.76 1.47 1.00
CA PRO A 938 -30.68 0.11 0.45
C PRO A 938 -29.81 -0.84 1.29
N ASN A 939 -28.80 -0.31 1.97
CA ASN A 939 -27.76 -1.09 2.65
C ASN A 939 -27.86 -1.07 4.18
N LEU A 940 -28.77 -0.27 4.75
CA LEU A 940 -28.84 -0.02 6.19
C LEU A 940 -29.04 -1.32 6.99
N ARG A 941 -28.14 -1.55 7.95
CA ARG A 941 -28.08 -2.72 8.82
C ARG A 941 -28.56 -2.40 10.24
N ILE A 942 -28.11 -1.26 10.76
CA ILE A 942 -28.29 -0.87 12.15
C ILE A 942 -28.87 0.54 12.20
N LEU A 943 -30.05 0.69 12.81
CA LEU A 943 -30.75 1.97 12.96
C LEU A 943 -31.03 2.26 14.43
N LEU A 944 -30.35 3.27 14.99
CA LEU A 944 -30.49 3.69 16.39
C LEU A 944 -31.03 5.12 16.47
N LEU A 945 -32.30 5.23 16.85
CA LEU A 945 -33.07 6.46 17.01
C LEU A 945 -33.56 6.67 18.46
N GLY A 946 -33.27 5.72 19.34
CA GLY A 946 -33.79 5.68 20.70
C GLY A 946 -33.45 6.93 21.53
N LYS A 947 -34.23 7.20 22.59
CA LYS A 947 -34.03 8.33 23.52
C LYS A 947 -33.94 9.69 22.81
N ASN A 948 -35.00 10.02 22.07
CA ASN A 948 -35.20 11.30 21.40
C ASN A 948 -36.63 11.83 21.68
N ASN A 949 -37.03 12.92 21.00
CA ASN A 949 -38.36 13.52 21.10
C ASN A 949 -39.23 13.27 19.85
N PHE A 950 -39.05 12.13 19.14
CA PHE A 950 -39.83 11.83 17.94
C PHE A 950 -41.32 11.62 18.26
N ILE A 951 -42.18 12.12 17.38
CA ILE A 951 -43.65 12.08 17.48
C ILE A 951 -44.27 11.46 16.22
N GLY A 952 -45.58 11.20 16.25
CA GLY A 952 -46.30 10.59 15.12
C GLY A 952 -46.22 9.07 15.17
N SER A 953 -46.50 8.41 14.03
CA SER A 953 -46.47 6.96 13.91
C SER A 953 -45.14 6.44 13.35
N ILE A 954 -44.84 5.17 13.58
CA ILE A 954 -43.75 4.46 12.92
C ILE A 954 -44.08 4.38 11.41
N PRO A 955 -43.22 4.91 10.51
CA PRO A 955 -43.50 4.89 9.07
C PRO A 955 -43.50 3.47 8.49
N GLU A 956 -44.49 3.13 7.65
CA GLU A 956 -44.53 1.82 6.96
C GLU A 956 -43.34 1.61 6.03
N LYS A 957 -42.72 2.68 5.51
CA LYS A 957 -41.53 2.57 4.66
C LYS A 957 -40.35 1.90 5.37
N LEU A 958 -40.24 1.96 6.70
CA LEU A 958 -39.19 1.24 7.43
C LEU A 958 -39.22 -0.27 7.19
N CYS A 959 -40.37 -0.83 6.80
CA CYS A 959 -40.49 -2.22 6.41
C CYS A 959 -39.75 -2.61 5.12
N GLN A 960 -39.24 -1.64 4.36
CA GLN A 960 -38.47 -1.88 3.14
C GLN A 960 -36.97 -2.12 3.41
N LEU A 961 -36.53 -1.98 4.68
CA LEU A 961 -35.16 -2.25 5.12
C LEU A 961 -34.86 -3.75 5.17
N ASN A 962 -34.68 -4.35 3.99
CA ASN A 962 -34.50 -5.80 3.84
C ASN A 962 -33.17 -6.34 4.39
N ASN A 963 -32.21 -5.46 4.65
CA ASN A 963 -30.89 -5.81 5.21
C ASN A 963 -30.77 -5.46 6.71
N ALA A 964 -31.73 -4.74 7.29
CA ALA A 964 -31.65 -4.35 8.69
C ALA A 964 -31.68 -5.60 9.59
N SER A 965 -30.88 -5.56 10.65
CA SER A 965 -30.86 -6.58 11.69
C SER A 965 -31.16 -6.01 13.06
N LEU A 966 -30.85 -4.73 13.29
CA LEU A 966 -31.00 -4.08 14.58
C LEU A 966 -31.69 -2.72 14.44
N ILE A 967 -32.83 -2.58 15.11
CA ILE A 967 -33.61 -1.33 15.13
C ILE A 967 -33.93 -0.97 16.58
N ASP A 968 -33.47 0.21 17.02
CA ASP A 968 -33.84 0.83 18.29
C ASP A 968 -34.53 2.17 18.04
N ILE A 969 -35.81 2.26 18.38
CA ILE A 969 -36.60 3.50 18.35
C ILE A 969 -37.26 3.74 19.72
N SER A 970 -36.67 3.16 20.77
CA SER A 970 -37.16 3.21 22.13
C SER A 970 -37.17 4.63 22.71
N ASN A 971 -37.88 4.85 23.81
CA ASN A 971 -37.82 6.10 24.59
C ASN A 971 -38.09 7.35 23.72
N ASN A 972 -39.24 7.38 23.06
CA ASN A 972 -39.71 8.48 22.23
C ASN A 972 -41.19 8.77 22.55
N PHE A 973 -41.83 9.65 21.78
CA PHE A 973 -43.26 9.96 21.92
C PHE A 973 -44.11 9.40 20.77
N LEU A 974 -43.70 8.25 20.20
CA LEU A 974 -44.38 7.64 19.06
C LEU A 974 -45.75 7.08 19.45
N THR A 975 -46.69 7.15 18.53
CA THR A 975 -48.12 6.83 18.69
C THR A 975 -48.60 5.94 17.54
N GLY A 976 -49.85 5.49 17.55
CA GLY A 976 -50.40 4.64 16.49
C GLY A 976 -50.07 3.17 16.69
N LEU A 977 -50.16 2.39 15.60
CA LEU A 977 -49.99 0.94 15.60
C LEU A 977 -48.55 0.54 15.25
N ILE A 978 -48.13 -0.65 15.68
CA ILE A 978 -46.91 -1.28 15.17
C ILE A 978 -47.19 -1.78 13.74
N PRO A 979 -46.41 -1.38 12.71
CA PRO A 979 -46.61 -1.84 11.34
C PRO A 979 -46.46 -3.36 11.22
N ARG A 980 -47.44 -4.03 10.61
CA ARG A 980 -47.43 -5.50 10.44
C ARG A 980 -46.29 -5.99 9.56
N CYS A 981 -45.80 -5.14 8.66
CA CYS A 981 -44.74 -5.44 7.70
C CYS A 981 -43.32 -5.45 8.28
N LEU A 982 -43.13 -5.13 9.57
CA LEU A 982 -41.81 -5.18 10.22
C LEU A 982 -41.22 -6.61 10.25
N ASN A 983 -42.03 -7.62 9.97
CA ASN A 983 -41.60 -9.00 9.77
C ASN A 983 -40.66 -9.19 8.56
N ASN A 984 -40.62 -8.25 7.61
CA ASN A 984 -39.74 -8.29 6.43
C ASN A 984 -38.26 -8.08 6.78
N ILE A 985 -37.94 -7.68 8.01
CA ILE A 985 -36.59 -7.45 8.50
C ILE A 985 -35.98 -8.80 8.88
N THR A 986 -35.57 -9.58 7.88
CA THR A 986 -35.18 -10.99 8.06
C THR A 986 -33.74 -11.20 8.56
N GLY A 987 -32.99 -10.11 8.79
CA GLY A 987 -31.58 -10.13 9.15
C GLY A 987 -30.63 -10.20 7.93
N PRO A 988 -29.31 -10.25 8.17
CA PRO A 988 -28.27 -10.11 7.15
C PRO A 988 -28.31 -11.19 6.07
N LYS A 989 -28.25 -10.82 4.78
CA LYS A 989 -28.02 -11.76 3.67
C LYS A 989 -26.53 -11.99 3.37
N GLN A 990 -25.68 -11.05 3.77
CA GLN A 990 -24.23 -11.05 3.58
C GLN A 990 -23.55 -10.43 4.80
N LEU A 991 -22.31 -10.82 5.04
CA LEU A 991 -21.49 -10.29 6.12
C LEU A 991 -21.00 -8.89 5.68
N ALA A 992 -21.31 -7.85 6.44
CA ALA A 992 -21.07 -6.45 6.08
C ALA A 992 -20.03 -5.76 6.96
N PHE A 993 -19.73 -6.34 8.12
CA PHE A 993 -18.73 -5.86 9.07
C PHE A 993 -17.48 -6.76 9.08
N ILE A 994 -17.33 -7.63 8.07
CA ILE A 994 -16.14 -8.46 7.83
C ILE A 994 -15.13 -7.71 6.97
N GLN A 995 -13.88 -7.74 7.42
CA GLN A 995 -12.74 -7.02 6.87
C GLN A 995 -12.41 -7.47 5.43
N ASN A 996 -12.30 -6.51 4.51
CA ASN A 996 -11.73 -6.73 3.18
C ASN A 996 -10.37 -6.02 3.11
N ASN A 997 -9.31 -6.78 2.85
CA ASN A 997 -7.93 -6.31 2.73
C ASN A 997 -7.78 -5.24 1.64
N ILE A 998 -7.65 -3.97 2.03
CA ILE A 998 -7.23 -2.86 1.16
C ILE A 998 -5.83 -2.41 1.60
N GLY A 999 -4.95 -2.22 0.61
CA GLY A 999 -3.51 -2.34 0.79
C GLY A 999 -2.72 -1.06 1.12
N VAL A 1000 -1.65 -1.25 1.90
CA VAL A 1000 -0.51 -0.31 2.06
C VAL A 1000 0.73 -0.99 1.47
N TYR A 1001 1.59 -0.21 0.80
CA TYR A 1001 2.81 -0.70 0.16
C TYR A 1001 3.77 -1.32 1.20
N GLY A 1002 4.09 -2.59 1.00
CA GLY A 1002 5.07 -3.32 1.81
C GLY A 1002 6.48 -3.14 1.25
N PRO A 1003 7.48 -3.82 1.84
CA PRO A 1003 8.89 -3.64 1.49
C PRO A 1003 9.23 -4.37 0.18
N ASP A 1004 8.69 -3.89 -0.94
CA ASP A 1004 8.90 -4.41 -2.30
C ASP A 1004 10.40 -4.40 -2.69
N PHE A 1005 11.19 -3.52 -2.06
CA PHE A 1005 12.63 -3.39 -2.28
C PHE A 1005 13.47 -4.63 -1.93
N PHE A 1006 13.04 -5.47 -0.97
CA PHE A 1006 13.84 -6.65 -0.56
C PHE A 1006 13.62 -7.88 -1.46
N TRP A 1007 12.50 -7.93 -2.18
CA TRP A 1007 12.12 -9.07 -3.01
C TRP A 1007 12.67 -8.98 -4.44
N ASN A 1008 12.88 -7.75 -4.94
CA ASN A 1008 13.45 -7.50 -6.28
C ASN A 1008 14.84 -8.10 -6.50
N ASP A 1009 15.65 -8.25 -5.45
CA ASP A 1009 16.97 -8.90 -5.55
C ASP A 1009 16.89 -10.41 -5.82
N ILE A 1010 15.89 -11.07 -5.24
CA ILE A 1010 15.65 -12.50 -5.43
C ILE A 1010 15.07 -12.72 -6.84
N ALA A 1011 14.14 -11.85 -7.25
CA ALA A 1011 13.57 -11.81 -8.59
C ALA A 1011 14.66 -11.73 -9.67
N LEU A 1012 15.60 -10.80 -9.52
CA LEU A 1012 16.73 -10.60 -10.44
C LEU A 1012 17.76 -11.74 -10.39
N GLN A 1013 18.01 -12.34 -9.22
CA GLN A 1013 19.00 -13.42 -9.07
C GLN A 1013 18.56 -14.74 -9.70
N TYR A 1014 17.26 -15.02 -9.74
CA TYR A 1014 16.69 -16.27 -10.29
C TYR A 1014 15.97 -16.07 -11.64
N HIS A 1015 16.16 -14.94 -12.33
CA HIS A 1015 15.49 -14.64 -13.60
C HIS A 1015 13.96 -14.71 -13.55
N ILE A 1016 13.41 -14.40 -12.39
CA ILE A 1016 12.00 -14.43 -12.02
C ILE A 1016 11.50 -12.98 -12.20
N GLY A 1017 11.31 -12.55 -13.46
CA GLY A 1017 10.89 -11.17 -13.80
C GLY A 1017 9.53 -10.82 -13.19
N ASP A 1018 9.47 -9.81 -12.31
CA ASP A 1018 8.25 -9.27 -11.68
C ASP A 1018 7.35 -10.27 -10.88
N ILE A 1019 7.81 -11.48 -10.56
CA ILE A 1019 6.98 -12.52 -9.91
C ILE A 1019 6.81 -12.28 -8.40
N PHE A 1020 7.64 -11.46 -7.74
CA PHE A 1020 7.34 -10.96 -6.39
C PHE A 1020 6.46 -9.70 -6.43
N SER A 1021 5.41 -9.75 -7.24
CA SER A 1021 4.15 -9.08 -6.91
C SER A 1021 3.29 -10.06 -6.10
N LEU A 1022 3.88 -10.66 -5.05
CA LEU A 1022 3.03 -11.07 -3.94
C LEU A 1022 2.31 -9.78 -3.53
N PRO A 1023 0.97 -9.77 -3.40
CA PRO A 1023 0.30 -8.66 -2.77
C PRO A 1023 1.06 -8.40 -1.47
N PRO A 1024 1.56 -7.18 -1.21
CA PRO A 1024 2.23 -6.87 0.04
C PRO A 1024 1.46 -7.54 1.17
N TYR A 1025 2.14 -8.22 2.10
CA TYR A 1025 1.44 -8.71 3.29
C TYR A 1025 0.92 -7.48 4.03
N PHE A 1026 -0.34 -7.16 3.76
CA PHE A 1026 -1.04 -5.96 4.15
C PHE A 1026 -1.44 -6.11 5.60
N GLU A 1027 -0.71 -5.48 6.52
CA GLU A 1027 -1.28 -5.20 7.83
C GLU A 1027 -2.22 -4.02 7.67
N GLN A 1028 -3.48 -4.32 7.34
CA GLN A 1028 -4.53 -3.31 7.23
C GLN A 1028 -4.98 -2.89 8.63
N PHE A 1029 -5.20 -1.60 8.79
CA PHE A 1029 -5.58 -0.99 10.05
C PHE A 1029 -6.94 -0.30 9.93
N GLU A 1030 -7.98 -1.10 9.71
CA GLU A 1030 -9.36 -0.60 9.63
C GLU A 1030 -9.98 -0.44 11.02
N THR A 1031 -10.64 0.70 11.26
CA THR A 1031 -11.36 0.98 12.50
C THR A 1031 -12.61 0.10 12.59
N ARG A 1032 -12.95 -0.35 13.81
CA ARG A 1032 -14.06 -1.28 14.02
C ARG A 1032 -15.28 -0.55 14.55
N ASP A 1033 -16.39 -0.67 13.85
CA ASP A 1033 -17.67 -0.09 14.25
C ASP A 1033 -18.09 -0.60 15.64
N GLU A 1034 -18.57 0.32 16.49
CA GLU A 1034 -18.95 0.05 17.88
C GLU A 1034 -20.29 0.70 18.20
N ILE A 1035 -21.28 -0.08 18.62
CA ILE A 1035 -22.61 0.40 18.99
C ILE A 1035 -22.96 0.03 20.44
N GLN A 1036 -23.90 0.77 21.04
CA GLN A 1036 -24.57 0.34 22.27
C GLN A 1036 -25.97 -0.16 21.96
N PHE A 1037 -26.31 -1.36 22.46
CA PHE A 1037 -27.65 -1.91 22.33
C PHE A 1037 -28.06 -2.67 23.60
N THR A 1038 -29.34 -2.56 23.97
CA THR A 1038 -29.87 -3.24 25.15
C THR A 1038 -30.30 -4.65 24.80
N THR A 1039 -29.68 -5.64 25.43
CA THR A 1039 -30.14 -7.03 25.38
C THR A 1039 -30.03 -7.62 26.78
N LYS A 1040 -30.94 -8.53 27.13
CA LYS A 1040 -30.99 -9.16 28.45
C LYS A 1040 -31.04 -8.12 29.59
N ASN A 1041 -31.81 -7.05 29.39
CA ASN A 1041 -31.94 -5.90 30.29
C ASN A 1041 -30.65 -5.12 30.59
N ASN A 1042 -29.56 -5.37 29.86
CA ASN A 1042 -28.28 -4.68 30.03
C ASN A 1042 -27.90 -3.92 28.74
N PRO A 1043 -27.59 -2.61 28.82
CA PRO A 1043 -26.98 -1.90 27.71
C PRO A 1043 -25.51 -2.35 27.59
N LEU A 1044 -25.17 -3.01 26.47
CA LEU A 1044 -23.83 -3.52 26.19
C LEU A 1044 -23.25 -2.87 24.94
N SER A 1045 -21.92 -2.71 24.91
CA SER A 1045 -21.19 -2.27 23.73
C SER A 1045 -20.79 -3.47 22.87
N TYR A 1046 -21.04 -3.38 21.57
CA TYR A 1046 -20.73 -4.41 20.58
C TYR A 1046 -19.83 -3.83 19.50
N LYS A 1047 -18.69 -4.49 19.25
CA LYS A 1047 -17.64 -3.97 18.36
C LYS A 1047 -17.22 -4.97 17.28
N GLY A 1048 -17.18 -4.52 16.02
CA GLY A 1048 -16.64 -5.26 14.88
C GLY A 1048 -17.54 -6.38 14.37
N ASN A 1049 -16.94 -7.51 13.99
CA ASN A 1049 -17.61 -8.63 13.32
C ASN A 1049 -18.80 -9.24 14.08
N ILE A 1050 -18.91 -9.04 15.40
CA ILE A 1050 -20.07 -9.50 16.19
C ILE A 1050 -21.39 -8.87 15.70
N LEU A 1051 -21.33 -7.67 15.11
CA LEU A 1051 -22.50 -6.94 14.60
C LEU A 1051 -23.21 -7.68 13.46
N ASP A 1052 -22.50 -8.53 12.72
CA ASP A 1052 -23.12 -9.39 11.69
C ASP A 1052 -23.98 -10.51 12.27
N TYR A 1053 -23.81 -10.85 13.55
CA TYR A 1053 -24.56 -11.90 14.23
C TYR A 1053 -25.68 -11.36 15.13
N MET A 1054 -25.72 -10.05 15.33
CA MET A 1054 -26.72 -9.41 16.16
C MET A 1054 -28.02 -9.14 15.42
N SER A 1055 -29.14 -9.37 16.11
CA SER A 1055 -30.45 -8.92 15.66
C SER A 1055 -31.37 -8.57 16.82
N GLY A 1056 -32.09 -7.45 16.71
CA GLY A 1056 -32.96 -6.99 17.78
C GLY A 1056 -33.91 -5.86 17.37
N LEU A 1057 -35.03 -5.78 18.05
CA LEU A 1057 -36.04 -4.75 17.86
C LEU A 1057 -36.46 -4.18 19.22
N ASP A 1058 -36.14 -2.90 19.43
CA ASP A 1058 -36.53 -2.16 20.63
C ASP A 1058 -37.48 -1.01 20.27
N LEU A 1059 -38.74 -1.13 20.68
CA LEU A 1059 -39.79 -0.13 20.53
C LEU A 1059 -40.32 0.34 21.90
N SER A 1060 -39.60 0.01 22.98
CA SER A 1060 -40.05 0.26 24.34
C SER A 1060 -40.19 1.74 24.68
N SER A 1061 -40.90 2.04 25.76
CA SER A 1061 -41.02 3.40 26.31
C SER A 1061 -41.52 4.42 25.27
N ASN A 1062 -42.64 4.09 24.63
CA ASN A 1062 -43.33 4.94 23.67
C ASN A 1062 -44.82 5.05 24.06
N LYS A 1063 -45.66 5.58 23.16
CA LYS A 1063 -47.13 5.67 23.32
C LYS A 1063 -47.84 4.82 22.26
N LEU A 1064 -47.24 3.71 21.83
CA LEU A 1064 -47.81 2.82 20.83
C LEU A 1064 -49.08 2.14 21.37
N THR A 1065 -50.05 1.89 20.48
CA THR A 1065 -51.40 1.42 20.80
C THR A 1065 -51.80 0.26 19.89
N GLY A 1066 -52.97 -0.34 20.15
CA GLY A 1066 -53.49 -1.45 19.35
C GLY A 1066 -52.90 -2.79 19.75
N GLU A 1067 -53.08 -3.81 18.91
CA GLU A 1067 -52.60 -5.17 19.18
C GLU A 1067 -51.16 -5.37 18.68
N ILE A 1068 -50.44 -6.30 19.30
CA ILE A 1068 -49.14 -6.77 18.79
C ILE A 1068 -49.39 -7.57 17.50
N PRO A 1069 -48.79 -7.19 16.35
CA PRO A 1069 -48.92 -7.94 15.11
C PRO A 1069 -48.40 -9.37 15.25
N TRP A 1070 -49.20 -10.35 14.82
CA TRP A 1070 -48.78 -11.76 14.85
C TRP A 1070 -47.63 -12.02 13.86
N GLU A 1071 -47.51 -11.21 12.82
CA GLU A 1071 -46.45 -11.26 11.81
C GLU A 1071 -45.05 -11.08 12.44
N LEU A 1072 -44.91 -10.37 13.56
CA LEU A 1072 -43.62 -10.25 14.28
C LEU A 1072 -43.05 -11.61 14.72
N GLY A 1073 -43.91 -12.62 14.91
CA GLY A 1073 -43.48 -14.00 15.17
C GLY A 1073 -42.71 -14.66 14.00
N MET A 1074 -42.65 -14.03 12.83
CA MET A 1074 -41.88 -14.51 11.67
C MET A 1074 -40.41 -14.09 11.70
N LEU A 1075 -39.99 -13.26 12.67
CA LEU A 1075 -38.60 -12.81 12.83
C LEU A 1075 -37.72 -13.91 13.47
N THR A 1076 -37.59 -15.06 12.83
CA THR A 1076 -37.02 -16.29 13.43
C THR A 1076 -35.57 -16.16 13.92
N HIS A 1077 -34.83 -15.18 13.42
CA HIS A 1077 -33.43 -14.92 13.78
C HIS A 1077 -33.25 -13.90 14.92
N ILE A 1078 -34.34 -13.26 15.41
CA ILE A 1078 -34.26 -12.19 16.41
C ILE A 1078 -33.69 -12.70 17.74
N LEU A 1079 -32.72 -11.96 18.31
CA LEU A 1079 -32.14 -12.27 19.63
C LEU A 1079 -32.82 -11.49 20.75
N ALA A 1080 -33.23 -10.24 20.50
CA ALA A 1080 -33.87 -9.38 21.50
C ALA A 1080 -35.11 -8.67 20.95
N LEU A 1081 -36.24 -8.76 21.65
CA LEU A 1081 -37.47 -8.05 21.35
C LEU A 1081 -37.97 -7.33 22.60
N ASN A 1082 -38.06 -6.00 22.52
CA ASN A 1082 -38.52 -5.16 23.62
C ASN A 1082 -39.67 -4.25 23.17
N LEU A 1083 -40.86 -4.49 23.72
CA LEU A 1083 -42.07 -3.71 23.48
C LEU A 1083 -42.64 -3.08 24.76
N SER A 1084 -41.86 -3.08 25.85
CA SER A 1084 -42.34 -2.67 27.16
C SER A 1084 -42.67 -1.18 27.24
N HIS A 1085 -43.39 -0.79 28.30
CA HIS A 1085 -43.74 0.62 28.55
C HIS A 1085 -44.45 1.29 27.36
N ASN A 1086 -45.51 0.66 26.88
CA ASN A 1086 -46.37 1.18 25.81
C ASN A 1086 -47.86 1.10 26.23
N LYS A 1087 -48.79 1.30 25.30
CA LYS A 1087 -50.24 1.14 25.49
C LYS A 1087 -50.80 0.01 24.62
N LEU A 1088 -50.01 -1.03 24.38
CA LEU A 1088 -50.40 -2.18 23.57
C LEU A 1088 -51.49 -2.98 24.29
N SER A 1089 -52.39 -3.58 23.53
CA SER A 1089 -53.60 -4.26 24.02
C SER A 1089 -53.82 -5.57 23.26
N GLY A 1090 -54.88 -6.31 23.58
CA GLY A 1090 -55.13 -7.63 22.96
C GLY A 1090 -54.20 -8.73 23.51
N PRO A 1091 -54.22 -9.93 22.91
CA PRO A 1091 -53.46 -11.08 23.38
C PRO A 1091 -51.98 -11.06 22.96
N ILE A 1092 -51.14 -11.78 23.70
CA ILE A 1092 -49.78 -12.12 23.25
C ILE A 1092 -49.91 -13.08 22.06
N PRO A 1093 -49.32 -12.78 20.88
CA PRO A 1093 -49.44 -13.63 19.70
C PRO A 1093 -48.82 -15.01 19.92
N VAL A 1094 -49.57 -16.08 19.60
CA VAL A 1094 -49.06 -17.46 19.67
C VAL A 1094 -47.86 -17.66 18.73
N SER A 1095 -47.81 -16.92 17.62
CA SER A 1095 -46.71 -16.96 16.65
C SER A 1095 -45.34 -16.62 17.24
N PHE A 1096 -45.26 -15.99 18.43
CA PHE A 1096 -43.99 -15.75 19.11
C PHE A 1096 -43.26 -17.04 19.50
N SER A 1097 -43.95 -18.19 19.53
CA SER A 1097 -43.30 -19.50 19.69
C SER A 1097 -42.32 -19.83 18.57
N ASN A 1098 -42.40 -19.17 17.41
CA ASN A 1098 -41.52 -19.38 16.27
C ASN A 1098 -40.17 -18.64 16.38
N LEU A 1099 -40.00 -17.76 17.37
CA LEU A 1099 -38.78 -16.95 17.56
C LEU A 1099 -37.64 -17.78 18.17
N SER A 1100 -37.21 -18.84 17.48
CA SER A 1100 -36.32 -19.88 18.02
C SER A 1100 -34.96 -19.39 18.54
N GLN A 1101 -34.49 -18.23 18.07
CA GLN A 1101 -33.20 -17.64 18.48
C GLN A 1101 -33.32 -16.63 19.63
N ILE A 1102 -34.53 -16.30 20.09
CA ILE A 1102 -34.73 -15.21 21.05
C ILE A 1102 -34.13 -15.52 22.42
N GLU A 1103 -33.39 -14.55 22.94
CA GLU A 1103 -32.72 -14.58 24.24
C GLU A 1103 -33.37 -13.60 25.23
N SER A 1104 -33.96 -12.51 24.73
CA SER A 1104 -34.58 -11.47 25.56
C SER A 1104 -35.94 -11.06 25.01
N LEU A 1105 -37.01 -11.24 25.79
CA LEU A 1105 -38.36 -10.83 25.46
C LEU A 1105 -39.00 -10.03 26.60
N ASP A 1106 -39.22 -8.75 26.38
CA ASP A 1106 -39.87 -7.85 27.35
C ASP A 1106 -41.14 -7.23 26.77
N LEU A 1107 -42.28 -7.55 27.37
CA LEU A 1107 -43.61 -7.04 27.05
C LEU A 1107 -44.26 -6.33 28.25
N SER A 1108 -43.47 -6.03 29.28
CA SER A 1108 -43.96 -5.47 30.54
C SER A 1108 -44.59 -4.08 30.38
N SER A 1109 -45.35 -3.64 31.36
CA SER A 1109 -45.94 -2.29 31.42
C SER A 1109 -46.74 -1.92 30.16
N ASN A 1110 -47.74 -2.75 29.85
CA ASN A 1110 -48.68 -2.56 28.73
C ASN A 1110 -50.13 -2.81 29.20
N SER A 1111 -51.08 -2.90 28.26
CA SER A 1111 -52.49 -3.25 28.49
C SER A 1111 -52.86 -4.59 27.84
N LEU A 1112 -51.89 -5.53 27.73
CA LEU A 1112 -52.11 -6.85 27.13
C LEU A 1112 -53.08 -7.67 27.97
N SER A 1113 -53.86 -8.53 27.32
CA SER A 1113 -54.94 -9.31 27.93
C SER A 1113 -54.97 -10.75 27.41
N GLY A 1114 -55.92 -11.58 27.85
CA GLY A 1114 -55.97 -12.99 27.45
C GLY A 1114 -55.00 -13.87 28.26
N LYS A 1115 -54.63 -15.03 27.73
CA LYS A 1115 -53.75 -16.01 28.40
C LYS A 1115 -52.32 -15.91 27.88
N VAL A 1116 -51.34 -16.28 28.70
CA VAL A 1116 -49.97 -16.53 28.24
C VAL A 1116 -49.96 -17.83 27.39
N PRO A 1117 -49.57 -17.80 26.11
CA PRO A 1117 -49.59 -18.98 25.26
C PRO A 1117 -48.65 -20.07 25.77
N SER A 1118 -49.13 -21.32 25.86
CA SER A 1118 -48.33 -22.47 26.28
C SER A 1118 -47.24 -22.84 25.27
N GLU A 1119 -47.43 -22.45 24.01
CA GLU A 1119 -46.53 -22.67 22.88
C GLU A 1119 -45.19 -21.96 23.08
N LEU A 1120 -45.14 -20.89 23.89
CA LEU A 1120 -43.89 -20.20 24.23
C LEU A 1120 -42.88 -21.09 24.95
N LEU A 1121 -43.31 -22.22 25.55
CA LEU A 1121 -42.42 -23.22 26.14
C LEU A 1121 -41.40 -23.82 25.15
N GLN A 1122 -41.61 -23.63 23.84
CA GLN A 1122 -40.66 -24.04 22.79
C GLN A 1122 -39.43 -23.14 22.68
N LEU A 1123 -39.44 -21.95 23.32
CA LEU A 1123 -38.33 -21.00 23.30
C LEU A 1123 -37.24 -21.42 24.29
N THR A 1124 -36.29 -22.24 23.83
CA THR A 1124 -35.25 -22.84 24.70
C THR A 1124 -34.03 -21.95 24.96
N LYS A 1125 -33.89 -20.83 24.25
CA LYS A 1125 -32.76 -19.89 24.37
C LYS A 1125 -33.08 -18.66 25.22
N LEU A 1126 -34.32 -18.52 25.67
CA LEU A 1126 -34.78 -17.34 26.41
C LEU A 1126 -34.08 -17.24 27.77
N GLU A 1127 -33.39 -16.13 28.02
CA GLU A 1127 -32.69 -15.82 29.27
C GLU A 1127 -33.40 -14.72 30.06
N VAL A 1128 -34.05 -13.79 29.36
CA VAL A 1128 -34.84 -12.71 29.98
C VAL A 1128 -36.26 -12.76 29.44
N PHE A 1129 -37.23 -12.79 30.36
CA PHE A 1129 -38.65 -12.79 30.06
C PHE A 1129 -39.40 -11.95 31.08
N ASP A 1130 -40.13 -10.95 30.60
CA ASP A 1130 -40.92 -10.07 31.45
C ASP A 1130 -42.29 -9.74 30.82
N LEU A 1131 -43.35 -10.05 31.56
CA LEU A 1131 -44.75 -9.79 31.23
C LEU A 1131 -45.44 -8.94 32.31
N SER A 1132 -44.68 -8.40 33.26
CA SER A 1132 -45.21 -7.69 34.42
C SER A 1132 -46.04 -6.47 34.03
N TYR A 1133 -46.93 -6.03 34.91
CA TYR A 1133 -47.79 -4.86 34.75
C TYR A 1133 -48.60 -4.87 33.45
N ASN A 1134 -49.44 -5.91 33.29
CA ASN A 1134 -50.39 -6.08 32.19
C ASN A 1134 -51.78 -6.52 32.74
N ASN A 1135 -52.72 -6.86 31.87
CA ASN A 1135 -54.05 -7.37 32.20
C ASN A 1135 -54.22 -8.85 31.80
N LEU A 1136 -53.15 -9.65 31.89
CA LEU A 1136 -53.13 -11.06 31.53
C LEU A 1136 -53.92 -11.90 32.55
N SER A 1137 -54.44 -13.02 32.10
CA SER A 1137 -55.39 -13.85 32.84
C SER A 1137 -55.17 -15.36 32.64
N GLY A 1138 -55.65 -16.15 33.58
CA GLY A 1138 -55.59 -17.62 33.48
C GLY A 1138 -54.33 -18.22 34.08
N ARG A 1139 -54.16 -19.54 33.89
CA ARG A 1139 -53.07 -20.31 34.48
C ARG A 1139 -51.77 -20.13 33.70
N LEU A 1140 -50.66 -19.89 34.40
CA LEU A 1140 -49.32 -19.84 33.81
C LEU A 1140 -48.93 -21.19 33.16
N PRO A 1141 -48.13 -21.18 32.07
CA PRO A 1141 -47.55 -22.38 31.49
C PRO A 1141 -46.75 -23.21 32.51
N GLU A 1142 -46.58 -24.52 32.23
CA GLU A 1142 -45.79 -25.38 33.12
C GLU A 1142 -44.34 -24.90 33.20
N ARG A 1143 -43.77 -24.89 34.41
CA ARG A 1143 -42.36 -24.53 34.65
C ARG A 1143 -41.41 -25.62 34.13
N LYS A 1144 -41.21 -25.64 32.81
CA LYS A 1144 -40.31 -26.54 32.07
C LYS A 1144 -39.29 -25.72 31.27
N ALA A 1145 -38.13 -26.32 30.99
CA ALA A 1145 -37.04 -25.67 30.25
C ALA A 1145 -36.71 -24.27 30.82
N GLN A 1146 -36.53 -23.26 29.97
CA GLN A 1146 -36.21 -21.89 30.41
C GLN A 1146 -37.32 -21.23 31.24
N PHE A 1147 -38.59 -21.58 31.03
CA PHE A 1147 -39.68 -21.02 31.84
C PHE A 1147 -39.64 -21.44 33.32
N GLY A 1148 -38.80 -22.41 33.67
CA GLY A 1148 -38.50 -22.75 35.06
C GLY A 1148 -37.64 -21.71 35.79
N THR A 1149 -36.85 -20.91 35.08
CA THR A 1149 -35.88 -19.95 35.66
C THR A 1149 -36.52 -18.62 36.04
N PHE A 1150 -37.62 -18.24 35.40
CA PHE A 1150 -38.30 -16.95 35.64
C PHE A 1150 -39.04 -16.92 36.98
N GLY A 1151 -38.80 -15.85 37.74
CA GLY A 1151 -39.37 -15.63 39.07
C GLY A 1151 -40.78 -15.01 39.03
N LYS A 1152 -41.33 -14.72 40.21
CA LYS A 1152 -42.63 -14.02 40.35
C LYS A 1152 -42.62 -12.62 39.74
N GLU A 1153 -41.45 -11.98 39.68
CA GLU A 1153 -41.27 -10.60 39.22
C GLU A 1153 -41.64 -10.46 37.74
N SER A 1154 -41.27 -11.42 36.89
CA SER A 1154 -41.63 -11.50 35.47
C SER A 1154 -43.15 -11.51 35.18
N TYR A 1155 -43.99 -11.69 36.20
CA TYR A 1155 -45.45 -11.80 36.05
C TYR A 1155 -46.21 -10.83 36.95
N GLU A 1156 -45.51 -10.01 37.74
CA GLU A 1156 -46.10 -9.12 38.72
C GLU A 1156 -47.11 -8.14 38.08
N GLY A 1157 -48.05 -7.59 38.84
CA GLY A 1157 -49.00 -6.60 38.33
C GLY A 1157 -50.09 -7.14 37.39
N ASN A 1158 -50.20 -8.47 37.20
CA ASN A 1158 -51.27 -9.13 36.46
C ASN A 1158 -52.26 -9.83 37.41
N PRO A 1159 -53.34 -9.16 37.86
CA PRO A 1159 -54.18 -9.65 38.96
C PRO A 1159 -54.99 -10.92 38.62
N LEU A 1160 -55.21 -11.21 37.33
CA LEU A 1160 -55.98 -12.35 36.87
C LEU A 1160 -55.12 -13.58 36.52
N LEU A 1161 -53.79 -13.50 36.67
CA LEU A 1161 -52.89 -14.65 36.52
C LEU A 1161 -52.84 -15.50 37.81
N CYS A 1162 -52.66 -16.80 37.62
CA CYS A 1162 -52.58 -17.77 38.71
C CYS A 1162 -51.67 -18.96 38.36
N GLY A 1163 -51.19 -19.68 39.38
CA GLY A 1163 -50.24 -20.80 39.22
C GLY A 1163 -48.78 -20.41 39.52
N THR A 1164 -47.95 -21.40 39.87
CA THR A 1164 -46.56 -21.16 40.29
C THR A 1164 -45.75 -20.48 39.17
N PRO A 1165 -44.94 -19.44 39.45
CA PRO A 1165 -44.46 -18.99 40.76
C PRO A 1165 -45.37 -18.00 41.53
N LEU A 1166 -46.57 -17.68 41.06
CA LEU A 1166 -47.51 -16.77 41.74
C LEU A 1166 -48.22 -17.45 42.92
N GLU A 1167 -48.59 -16.66 43.93
CA GLU A 1167 -49.29 -17.15 45.14
C GLU A 1167 -50.76 -17.51 44.90
N ASN A 1168 -51.38 -16.94 43.85
CA ASN A 1168 -52.78 -17.22 43.50
C ASN A 1168 -52.96 -18.64 42.96
N ASN A 1169 -53.63 -19.50 43.72
CA ASN A 1169 -54.02 -20.84 43.29
C ASN A 1169 -55.27 -20.78 42.41
N CYS A 1170 -55.17 -21.23 41.15
CA CYS A 1170 -56.24 -21.23 40.15
C CYS A 1170 -57.48 -22.03 40.58
N THR A 1171 -58.34 -21.47 41.43
CA THR A 1171 -59.56 -22.10 41.92
C THR A 1171 -60.75 -21.62 41.10
N THR A 1172 -61.40 -22.55 40.39
CA THR A 1172 -62.61 -22.31 39.58
C THR A 1172 -63.78 -21.90 40.47
N THR A 1173 -64.05 -20.61 40.57
CA THR A 1173 -65.42 -20.14 40.83
C THR A 1173 -65.69 -18.87 40.04
N THR A 1174 -66.60 -18.97 39.08
CA THR A 1174 -67.27 -17.85 38.42
C THR A 1174 -67.88 -16.93 39.47
N GLN A 1175 -67.34 -15.74 39.66
CA GLN A 1175 -68.07 -14.63 40.25
C GLN A 1175 -68.34 -13.57 39.18
N VAL A 1176 -69.61 -13.51 38.81
CA VAL A 1176 -70.25 -12.35 38.18
C VAL A 1176 -70.09 -11.17 39.13
N ILE A 1177 -69.42 -10.10 38.71
CA ILE A 1177 -69.47 -8.81 39.39
C ILE A 1177 -70.35 -7.87 38.57
N LYS A 1178 -71.55 -7.57 39.11
CA LYS A 1178 -72.41 -6.45 38.69
C LYS A 1178 -71.84 -5.14 39.24
N PRO A 1179 -72.09 -4.00 38.56
CA PRO A 1179 -71.46 -2.72 38.88
C PRO A 1179 -72.03 -2.13 40.17
N SER A 1180 -71.18 -1.90 41.16
CA SER A 1180 -71.51 -1.07 42.32
C SER A 1180 -71.02 0.37 42.09
N THR A 1181 -71.97 1.25 41.89
CA THR A 1181 -71.85 2.69 42.11
C THR A 1181 -71.26 2.99 43.49
N ARG A 1182 -70.06 3.57 43.53
CA ARG A 1182 -69.63 4.45 44.63
C ARG A 1182 -68.78 5.59 44.05
N LYS A 1183 -69.37 6.78 44.09
CA LYS A 1183 -68.64 8.04 43.99
C LYS A 1183 -67.69 8.16 45.18
N ASP A 1184 -66.47 8.57 44.86
CA ASP A 1184 -65.57 9.45 45.61
C ASP A 1184 -65.44 9.23 47.11
N THR A 1185 -64.33 8.60 47.50
CA THR A 1185 -63.36 9.22 48.42
C THR A 1185 -61.98 8.62 48.12
N GLU A 1186 -61.05 9.47 47.67
CA GLU A 1186 -59.61 9.22 47.63
C GLU A 1186 -59.13 8.69 48.99
N LYS A 1187 -58.43 7.56 48.98
CA LYS A 1187 -57.36 7.29 49.95
C LYS A 1187 -56.17 6.68 49.23
N SER A 1188 -55.27 7.58 48.86
CA SER A 1188 -53.84 7.35 48.68
C SER A 1188 -53.28 6.44 49.77
N TYR A 1189 -52.35 5.56 49.42
CA TYR A 1189 -51.48 4.90 50.40
C TYR A 1189 -50.64 5.99 51.08
N ASP A 1190 -51.07 6.45 52.24
CA ASP A 1190 -50.22 7.26 53.11
C ASP A 1190 -49.11 6.34 53.64
N ILE A 1191 -47.88 6.61 53.20
CA ILE A 1191 -46.68 6.21 53.91
C ILE A 1191 -46.83 6.74 55.33
N ASP A 1192 -46.69 5.86 56.34
CA ASP A 1192 -46.56 6.29 57.73
C ASP A 1192 -45.31 7.17 57.83
N LYS A 1193 -45.54 8.49 57.75
CA LYS A 1193 -44.49 9.50 57.75
C LYS A 1193 -43.65 9.40 59.02
N GLU A 1194 -44.23 9.03 60.16
CA GLU A 1194 -43.44 8.89 61.39
C GLU A 1194 -42.50 7.68 61.33
N SER A 1195 -42.96 6.54 60.81
CA SER A 1195 -42.11 5.37 60.59
C SER A 1195 -41.05 5.59 59.50
N PHE A 1196 -41.41 6.29 58.42
CA PHE A 1196 -40.48 6.61 57.32
C PHE A 1196 -39.44 7.64 57.76
N TYR A 1197 -39.82 8.71 58.45
CA TYR A 1197 -38.86 9.66 59.00
C TYR A 1197 -38.03 9.04 60.13
N GLY A 1198 -38.62 8.19 60.98
CA GLY A 1198 -37.90 7.49 62.05
C GLY A 1198 -36.81 6.54 61.53
N SER A 1199 -37.13 5.70 60.55
CA SER A 1199 -36.18 4.80 59.89
C SER A 1199 -35.14 5.55 59.04
N SER A 1200 -35.54 6.62 58.36
CA SER A 1200 -34.64 7.43 57.56
C SER A 1200 -33.67 8.24 58.43
N CYS A 1201 -34.14 8.82 59.54
CA CYS A 1201 -33.31 9.55 60.49
C CYS A 1201 -32.31 8.63 61.21
N THR A 1202 -32.72 7.42 61.59
CA THR A 1202 -31.80 6.45 62.23
C THR A 1202 -30.75 5.94 61.25
N THR A 1203 -31.12 5.64 60.01
CA THR A 1203 -30.16 5.23 58.97
C THR A 1203 -29.18 6.36 58.64
N TRP A 1204 -29.68 7.59 58.51
CA TRP A 1204 -28.84 8.77 58.26
C TRP A 1204 -27.90 9.07 59.44
N PHE A 1205 -28.37 8.92 60.68
CA PHE A 1205 -27.55 9.11 61.87
C PHE A 1205 -26.43 8.04 61.97
N MET A 1206 -26.74 6.78 61.67
CA MET A 1206 -25.75 5.69 61.64
C MET A 1206 -24.73 5.89 60.52
N PHE A 1207 -25.18 6.34 59.34
CA PHE A 1207 -24.29 6.71 58.24
C PHE A 1207 -23.37 7.86 58.64
N MET A 1208 -23.88 8.91 59.27
CA MET A 1208 -23.08 10.05 59.72
C MET A 1208 -22.06 9.66 60.78
N LEU A 1209 -22.41 8.80 61.73
CA LEU A 1209 -21.46 8.25 62.71
C LEU A 1209 -20.37 7.41 62.02
N GLY A 1210 -20.73 6.56 61.06
CA GLY A 1210 -19.78 5.78 60.27
C GLY A 1210 -18.84 6.66 59.44
N PHE A 1211 -19.38 7.69 58.81
CA PHE A 1211 -18.62 8.66 58.03
C PHE A 1211 -17.64 9.46 58.91
N VAL A 1212 -18.09 9.95 60.07
CA VAL A 1212 -17.21 10.65 61.03
C VAL A 1212 -16.12 9.71 61.57
N ALA A 1213 -16.44 8.44 61.85
CA ALA A 1213 -15.47 7.45 62.30
C ALA A 1213 -14.40 7.18 61.21
N ILE A 1214 -14.79 7.07 59.94
CA ILE A 1214 -13.87 6.90 58.80
C ILE A 1214 -12.93 8.10 58.67
N LEU A 1215 -13.45 9.32 58.79
CA LEU A 1215 -12.63 10.55 58.73
C LEU A 1215 -11.73 10.71 59.97
N TYR A 1216 -12.11 10.16 61.13
CA TYR A 1216 -11.28 10.17 62.34
C TYR A 1216 -10.13 9.16 62.27
N ILE A 1217 -10.40 7.95 61.78
CA ILE A 1217 -9.45 6.82 61.72
C ILE A 1217 -8.47 6.97 60.56
N ASN A 1218 -8.92 7.47 59.40
CA ASN A 1218 -8.11 7.50 58.19
C ASN A 1218 -7.74 8.95 57.77
N PRO A 1219 -6.47 9.37 57.97
CA PRO A 1219 -6.02 10.73 57.65
C PRO A 1219 -6.13 11.08 56.17
N TYR A 1220 -6.10 10.10 55.27
CA TYR A 1220 -6.20 10.32 53.82
C TYR A 1220 -7.61 10.79 53.43
N TRP A 1221 -8.65 10.09 53.89
CA TRP A 1221 -10.04 10.45 53.62
C TRP A 1221 -10.43 11.78 54.28
N ARG A 1222 -9.88 12.07 55.47
CA ARG A 1222 -10.02 13.38 56.10
C ARG A 1222 -9.50 14.52 55.24
N ARG A 1223 -8.34 14.33 54.59
CA ARG A 1223 -7.70 15.35 53.75
C ARG A 1223 -8.49 15.57 52.46
N ARG A 1224 -8.88 14.48 51.79
CA ARG A 1224 -9.72 14.51 50.57
C ARG A 1224 -11.08 15.17 50.81
N TRP A 1225 -11.70 14.92 51.97
CA TRP A 1225 -12.98 15.54 52.33
C TRP A 1225 -12.84 17.04 52.62
N LEU A 1226 -11.79 17.47 53.31
CA LEU A 1226 -11.52 18.88 53.54
C LEU A 1226 -11.24 19.64 52.24
N GLU A 1227 -10.50 19.03 51.29
CA GLU A 1227 -10.30 19.58 49.94
C GLU A 1227 -11.62 19.74 49.18
N PHE A 1228 -12.50 18.74 49.24
CA PHE A 1228 -13.83 18.81 48.60
C PHE A 1228 -14.73 19.90 49.21
N VAL A 1229 -14.71 20.05 50.55
CA VAL A 1229 -15.45 21.12 51.24
C VAL A 1229 -14.88 22.50 50.86
N GLU A 1230 -13.57 22.61 50.72
CA GLU A 1230 -12.90 23.84 50.27
C GLU A 1230 -13.30 24.19 48.82
N GLU A 1231 -13.32 23.22 47.90
CA GLU A 1231 -13.82 23.44 46.53
C GLU A 1231 -15.30 23.83 46.49
N CYS A 1232 -16.15 23.22 47.32
CA CYS A 1232 -17.56 23.60 47.42
C CYS A 1232 -17.74 25.03 47.93
N MET A 1233 -16.93 25.46 48.91
CA MET A 1233 -16.94 26.84 49.41
C MET A 1233 -16.48 27.83 48.34
N TYR A 1234 -15.44 27.51 47.57
CA TYR A 1234 -14.99 28.34 46.44
C TYR A 1234 -16.07 28.43 45.35
N THR A 1235 -16.71 27.32 45.02
CA THR A 1235 -17.79 27.27 44.02
C THR A 1235 -19.00 28.11 44.45
N CYS A 1236 -19.41 28.03 45.73
CA CYS A 1236 -20.47 28.87 46.28
C CYS A 1236 -20.09 30.36 46.32
N TYR A 1237 -18.82 30.69 46.62
CA TYR A 1237 -18.31 32.06 46.59
C TYR A 1237 -18.39 32.67 45.18
N TYR A 1238 -17.96 31.95 44.15
CA TYR A 1238 -18.04 32.41 42.76
C TYR A 1238 -19.49 32.51 42.26
N PHE A 1239 -20.36 31.58 42.65
CA PHE A 1239 -21.78 31.65 42.35
C PHE A 1239 -22.46 32.89 42.96
N LEU A 1240 -22.18 33.21 44.24
CA LEU A 1240 -22.67 34.43 44.90
C LEU A 1240 -22.07 35.71 44.29
N TYR A 1241 -20.79 35.67 43.92
CA TYR A 1241 -20.10 36.78 43.25
C TYR A 1241 -20.73 37.09 41.88
N ASP A 1242 -20.98 36.07 41.07
CA ASP A 1242 -21.60 36.20 39.75
C ASP A 1242 -23.08 36.57 39.84
N PHE A 1243 -23.81 36.06 40.85
CA PHE A 1243 -25.20 36.45 41.10
C PHE A 1243 -25.32 37.94 41.48
N VAL A 1244 -24.44 38.46 42.34
CA VAL A 1244 -24.40 39.89 42.69
C VAL A 1244 -24.03 40.76 41.49
N LYS A 1245 -23.15 40.26 40.61
CA LYS A 1245 -22.77 40.93 39.35
C LYS A 1245 -23.93 40.96 38.35
N TYR A 1246 -24.72 39.88 38.28
CA TYR A 1246 -25.91 39.76 37.44
C TYR A 1246 -27.04 40.70 37.91
N VAL A 1247 -27.27 40.80 39.22
CA VAL A 1247 -28.25 41.74 39.81
C VAL A 1247 -27.83 43.21 39.62
N LYS A 1248 -26.54 43.54 39.71
CA LYS A 1248 -26.02 44.88 39.34
C LYS A 1248 -26.23 45.21 37.86
N GLY A 1249 -26.08 44.22 36.98
CA GLY A 1249 -26.37 44.35 35.54
C GLY A 1249 -27.85 44.63 35.26
N LEU A 1250 -28.77 43.93 35.95
CA LEU A 1250 -30.21 44.15 35.83
C LEU A 1250 -30.65 45.54 36.33
N ILE A 1251 -30.06 46.04 37.42
CA ILE A 1251 -30.40 47.38 37.97
C ILE A 1251 -29.91 48.50 37.02
N LEU A 1252 -28.79 48.31 36.33
CA LEU A 1252 -28.28 49.24 35.32
C LEU A 1252 -29.14 49.29 34.05
N ILE A 1253 -29.80 48.18 33.70
CA ILE A 1253 -30.72 48.10 32.54
C ILE A 1253 -32.05 48.80 32.84
N ILE A 1254 -32.54 48.75 34.09
CA ILE A 1254 -33.80 49.39 34.51
C ILE A 1254 -33.68 50.92 34.62
N PHE A 1255 -32.48 51.47 34.80
CA PHE A 1255 -32.25 52.93 34.82
C PHE A 1255 -31.94 53.54 33.44
N HIS A 1256 -31.94 52.74 32.37
CA HIS A 1256 -31.70 53.19 30.98
C HIS A 1256 -32.84 52.85 30.01
N SER A 1257 -33.96 52.35 30.52
CA SER A 1257 -35.28 52.33 29.87
C SER A 1257 -36.20 53.32 30.56
#